data_AF-A0A316NN47-F1
#
_entry.id   AF-A0A316NN47-F1
#
_cell.length_a   1.000
_cell.length_b   1.000
_cell.length_c   1.000
_cell.angle_alpha   90.00
_cell.angle_beta   90.00
_cell.angle_gamma   90.00
#
_symmetry.space_group_name_H-M   'P 1'
#
loop_
_entity.id
_entity.type
_entity.pdbx_description
1 polymer ?
#
loop_
_entity_poly.entity_id
_entity_poly.type
_entity_poly.pdbx_seq_one_letter_code
_entity_poly.pdbx_strand_id
1 'polypeptide(L)'
;MKFQTRTNGRDKTDEELLEDLNDLYKAGMKAYLEKDVSDCTKNDFETLLNFVGDSSKKSEFEELYKTLRLYKNNEFAFKEVYDKKSFKDNAKVVREVVELLQDKQLRYSHKQQFLGDFFEKLLNDSIKQEAGQFFTPVPLTQFIIKSLPIEEIIKTRIANGEQEVLPYVIDYACGTGHFLTEIMDTMNDIIKNNIDLSSISKPSVQKEFKNWQDSDFEWAEKYIYGIDLDYRLIKASKISCFLNGDGKANLLHANGLAPFDSEDYVGKLHSLSAKQDNQKFDILIANPPYSIESFKRTIKNGDGNFHLYKFYTDDSKEIECLFIERAKQLLKKGGYAGIIVPASIFINTTNSILYYETRKLLLKYFKIKCIFALKNNAFMSADIDTLILILEKRDDCEWEKISLYLKQFFKDFSDFSINGIEKIISKYVEYVYPEFKYSQYIEYLKTCDKNKELDKLLFFILSYETYTILANSGEKNAEKEFLGYEFSVRRGYEGINLYEESDLFDNNKLNNPNKLNFYILKNLLNENIVEQINYIKKEQTHPLYNHIDYCRLSELINFKNEDFNLQISTYKIQDKKYKSKYQLEQIGKYLEKLESGSRNSKMGKKKLKSGIPSLGGTHIGLKGNIIYDKMRYVDTAYYNKCKQGYIHKHDILICKDGAQTGKVAYVEDDYQYLNSMVNEHVFVIKSNESYIKQKYLFYILFASEAQSILKVISKRAGQPSLNKPNIEHLMIPVPHNQTQIINEIDKYFYSNEAKIDEPQILKEKIQKILDKYLK
;
A
#
# COMPACT_ATOMS: atom_id res chain seq x y z
N MET A 1 -4.92 -4.47 -47.47
CA MET A 1 -6.11 -3.61 -47.25
C MET A 1 -5.67 -2.34 -46.54
N LYS A 2 -6.41 -1.23 -46.69
CA LYS A 2 -6.14 0.05 -46.01
C LYS A 2 -7.39 0.49 -45.25
N PHE A 3 -7.20 1.11 -44.09
CA PHE A 3 -8.27 1.75 -43.32
C PHE A 3 -8.65 3.07 -44.02
N GLN A 4 -9.61 3.00 -44.94
CA GLN A 4 -10.05 4.14 -45.77
C GLN A 4 -11.40 3.84 -46.41
N THR A 5 -12.17 4.88 -46.75
CA THR A 5 -13.51 4.74 -47.37
C THR A 5 -13.49 4.60 -48.89
N ARG A 6 -12.32 4.78 -49.54
CA ARG A 6 -12.19 4.75 -51.00
C ARG A 6 -11.32 3.60 -51.48
N THR A 7 -11.59 3.10 -52.69
CA THR A 7 -10.75 2.11 -53.38
C THR A 7 -10.79 2.37 -54.88
N ASN A 8 -9.64 2.27 -55.56
CA ASN A 8 -9.53 2.46 -57.02
C ASN A 8 -10.26 3.72 -57.57
N GLY A 9 -10.21 4.84 -56.84
CA GLY A 9 -10.81 6.12 -57.25
C GLY A 9 -12.31 6.26 -56.98
N ARG A 10 -13.00 5.23 -56.49
CA ARG A 10 -14.42 5.29 -56.08
C ARG A 10 -14.61 5.11 -54.58
N ASP A 11 -15.78 5.46 -54.09
CA ASP A 11 -16.18 5.13 -52.71
C ASP A 11 -16.52 3.65 -52.61
N LYS A 12 -16.13 3.04 -51.50
CA LYS A 12 -16.53 1.68 -51.14
C LYS A 12 -18.01 1.66 -50.82
N THR A 13 -18.71 0.59 -51.22
CA THR A 13 -20.05 0.30 -50.70
C THR A 13 -20.00 0.07 -49.18
N ASP A 14 -21.15 0.11 -48.52
CA ASP A 14 -21.23 -0.12 -47.07
C ASP A 14 -20.74 -1.54 -46.72
N GLU A 15 -21.13 -2.53 -47.52
CA GLU A 15 -20.67 -3.91 -47.40
C GLU A 15 -19.15 -4.04 -47.59
N GLU A 16 -18.57 -3.47 -48.65
CA GLU A 16 -17.12 -3.52 -48.90
C GLU A 16 -16.31 -2.84 -47.78
N LEU A 17 -16.81 -1.72 -47.24
CA LEU A 17 -16.14 -1.03 -46.15
C LEU A 17 -16.10 -1.89 -44.88
N LEU A 18 -17.23 -2.48 -44.50
CA LEU A 18 -17.32 -3.34 -43.32
C LEU A 18 -16.58 -4.66 -43.50
N GLU A 19 -16.55 -5.25 -44.70
CA GLU A 19 -15.72 -6.42 -45.02
C GLU A 19 -14.23 -6.10 -44.81
N ASP A 20 -13.73 -5.02 -45.43
CA ASP A 20 -12.32 -4.61 -45.28
C ASP A 20 -11.94 -4.32 -43.83
N LEU A 21 -12.84 -3.73 -43.04
CA LEU A 21 -12.62 -3.45 -41.63
C LEU A 21 -12.56 -4.73 -40.78
N ASN A 22 -13.44 -5.70 -41.04
CA ASN A 22 -13.40 -7.00 -40.35
C ASN A 22 -12.16 -7.79 -40.73
N ASP A 23 -11.74 -7.75 -41.99
CA ASP A 23 -10.50 -8.41 -42.44
C ASP A 23 -9.25 -7.76 -41.81
N LEU A 24 -9.20 -6.43 -41.75
CA LEU A 24 -8.15 -5.69 -41.02
C LEU A 24 -8.18 -6.02 -39.53
N TYR A 25 -9.35 -6.11 -38.92
CA TYR A 25 -9.51 -6.48 -37.53
C TYR A 25 -9.00 -7.89 -37.27
N LYS A 26 -9.42 -8.88 -38.06
CA LYS A 26 -8.95 -10.28 -38.00
C LYS A 26 -7.43 -10.37 -38.13
N ALA A 27 -6.86 -9.64 -39.10
CA ALA A 27 -5.41 -9.60 -39.30
C ALA A 27 -4.68 -8.98 -38.09
N GLY A 28 -5.17 -7.85 -37.57
CA GLY A 28 -4.57 -7.18 -36.40
C GLY A 28 -4.69 -8.02 -35.13
N MET A 29 -5.84 -8.63 -34.90
CA MET A 29 -6.08 -9.54 -33.78
C MET A 29 -5.13 -10.74 -33.78
N LYS A 30 -4.88 -11.32 -34.96
CA LYS A 30 -3.92 -12.41 -35.09
C LYS A 30 -2.48 -11.92 -34.89
N ALA A 31 -2.11 -10.83 -35.56
CA ALA A 31 -0.73 -10.33 -35.55
C ALA A 31 -0.27 -9.78 -34.20
N TYR A 32 -1.17 -9.13 -33.46
CA TYR A 32 -0.81 -8.43 -32.22
C TYR A 32 -1.37 -9.10 -30.97
N LEU A 33 -2.49 -9.82 -31.05
CA LEU A 33 -3.13 -10.46 -29.90
C LEU A 33 -3.02 -11.98 -29.90
N GLU A 34 -2.47 -12.58 -30.97
CA GLU A 34 -2.41 -14.04 -31.18
C GLU A 34 -3.79 -14.72 -31.04
N LYS A 35 -4.86 -13.96 -31.34
CA LYS A 35 -6.23 -14.44 -31.28
C LYS A 35 -6.80 -14.63 -32.67
N ASP A 36 -7.26 -15.84 -32.96
CA ASP A 36 -8.01 -16.12 -34.17
C ASP A 36 -9.46 -15.66 -34.00
N VAL A 37 -9.83 -14.62 -34.76
CA VAL A 37 -11.21 -14.12 -34.80
C VAL A 37 -12.06 -15.09 -35.62
N SER A 38 -13.18 -15.50 -35.04
CA SER A 38 -14.20 -16.31 -35.71
C SER A 38 -14.90 -15.48 -36.78
N ASP A 39 -14.34 -15.47 -37.99
CA ASP A 39 -14.91 -14.80 -39.15
C ASP A 39 -14.55 -15.52 -40.46
N CYS A 40 -15.40 -15.38 -41.46
CA CYS A 40 -15.20 -15.93 -42.80
C CYS A 40 -14.89 -14.80 -43.77
N THR A 41 -13.73 -14.86 -44.41
CA THR A 41 -13.40 -13.93 -45.48
C THR A 41 -14.11 -14.34 -46.77
N LYS A 42 -14.23 -13.41 -47.72
CA LYS A 42 -14.76 -13.72 -49.05
C LYS A 42 -13.95 -14.81 -49.77
N ASN A 43 -12.63 -14.80 -49.60
CA ASN A 43 -11.74 -15.80 -50.19
C ASN A 43 -11.95 -17.20 -49.57
N ASP A 44 -12.21 -17.28 -48.27
CA ASP A 44 -12.55 -18.55 -47.61
C ASP A 44 -13.84 -19.15 -48.21
N PHE A 45 -14.84 -18.29 -48.41
CA PHE A 45 -16.10 -18.68 -49.04
C PHE A 45 -15.93 -19.10 -50.50
N GLU A 46 -15.18 -18.34 -51.30
CA GLU A 46 -14.86 -18.66 -52.70
C GLU A 46 -14.06 -19.97 -52.83
N THR A 47 -13.16 -20.22 -51.89
CA THR A 47 -12.40 -21.49 -51.84
C THR A 47 -13.33 -22.67 -51.59
N LEU A 48 -14.27 -22.55 -50.65
CA LEU A 48 -15.27 -23.58 -50.37
C LEU A 48 -16.26 -23.77 -51.53
N LEU A 49 -16.65 -22.69 -52.21
CA LEU A 49 -17.53 -22.73 -53.39
C LEU A 49 -16.99 -23.64 -54.50
N ASN A 50 -15.67 -23.75 -54.66
CA ASN A 50 -15.05 -24.65 -55.64
C ASN A 50 -15.34 -26.14 -55.39
N PHE A 51 -15.83 -26.49 -54.19
CA PHE A 51 -16.15 -27.87 -53.79
C PHE A 51 -17.65 -28.11 -53.64
N VAL A 52 -18.50 -27.21 -54.14
CA VAL A 52 -19.95 -27.39 -54.10
C VAL A 52 -20.36 -28.64 -54.90
N GLY A 53 -21.07 -29.55 -54.24
CA GLY A 53 -21.46 -30.86 -54.79
C GLY A 53 -20.55 -32.01 -54.36
N ASP A 54 -19.40 -31.72 -53.76
CA ASP A 54 -18.52 -32.73 -53.15
C ASP A 54 -18.98 -33.03 -51.72
N SER A 55 -19.62 -34.20 -51.53
CA SER A 55 -20.08 -34.65 -50.21
C SER A 55 -18.96 -34.81 -49.17
N SER A 56 -17.69 -34.92 -49.60
CA SER A 56 -16.55 -35.02 -48.69
C SER A 56 -16.25 -33.71 -47.94
N LYS A 57 -16.71 -32.56 -48.46
CA LYS A 57 -16.50 -31.22 -47.88
C LYS A 57 -17.67 -30.69 -47.05
N LYS A 58 -18.67 -31.54 -46.79
CA LYS A 58 -19.87 -31.17 -46.04
C LYS A 58 -19.55 -30.64 -44.63
N SER A 59 -18.56 -31.23 -43.96
CA SER A 59 -18.11 -30.80 -42.63
C SER A 59 -17.62 -29.35 -42.60
N GLU A 60 -16.85 -28.92 -43.59
CA GLU A 60 -16.32 -27.56 -43.65
C GLU A 60 -17.43 -26.54 -43.91
N PHE A 61 -18.44 -26.87 -44.73
CA PHE A 61 -19.62 -26.03 -44.90
C PHE A 61 -20.46 -25.93 -43.63
N GLU A 62 -20.62 -27.03 -42.88
CA GLU A 62 -21.28 -27.02 -41.57
C GLU A 62 -20.52 -26.17 -40.55
N GLU A 63 -19.19 -26.22 -40.57
CA GLU A 63 -18.37 -25.40 -39.67
C GLU A 63 -18.42 -23.91 -40.03
N LEU A 64 -18.41 -23.58 -41.32
CA LEU A 64 -18.62 -22.21 -41.80
C LEU A 64 -19.98 -21.68 -41.34
N TYR A 65 -21.04 -22.48 -41.48
CA TYR A 65 -22.38 -22.12 -41.03
C TYR A 65 -22.42 -21.85 -39.52
N LYS A 66 -21.82 -22.73 -38.71
CA LYS A 66 -21.73 -22.54 -37.25
C LYS A 66 -20.95 -21.27 -36.91
N THR A 67 -19.84 -21.02 -37.60
CA THR A 67 -19.02 -19.82 -37.40
C THR A 67 -19.82 -18.55 -37.64
N LEU A 68 -20.47 -18.45 -38.80
CA LEU A 68 -21.27 -17.27 -39.15
C LEU A 68 -22.52 -17.09 -38.27
N ARG A 69 -23.11 -18.18 -37.77
CA ARG A 69 -24.36 -18.14 -36.99
C ARG A 69 -24.15 -17.98 -35.49
N LEU A 70 -23.11 -18.60 -34.92
CA LEU A 70 -22.94 -18.75 -33.47
C LEU A 70 -21.72 -18.01 -32.93
N TYR A 71 -20.63 -17.93 -33.70
CA TYR A 71 -19.34 -17.44 -33.20
C TYR A 71 -19.01 -16.02 -33.67
N LYS A 72 -19.55 -15.59 -34.82
CA LYS A 72 -19.30 -14.26 -35.37
C LYS A 72 -19.94 -13.17 -34.51
N ASN A 73 -19.10 -12.28 -34.00
CA ASN A 73 -19.52 -11.05 -33.33
C ASN A 73 -19.41 -9.85 -34.28
N ASN A 74 -20.24 -8.82 -34.09
CA ASN A 74 -20.21 -7.61 -34.91
C ASN A 74 -19.42 -6.49 -34.21
N GLU A 75 -18.09 -6.50 -34.40
CA GLU A 75 -17.15 -5.60 -33.71
C GLU A 75 -17.31 -4.12 -34.12
N PHE A 76 -17.93 -3.85 -35.28
CA PHE A 76 -18.18 -2.50 -35.80
C PHE A 76 -19.66 -2.09 -35.72
N ALA A 77 -20.44 -2.69 -34.81
CA ALA A 77 -21.82 -2.33 -34.53
C ALA A 77 -21.93 -1.19 -33.50
N PHE A 78 -21.77 0.06 -33.95
CA PHE A 78 -22.10 1.24 -33.12
C PHE A 78 -23.60 1.37 -32.86
N LYS A 79 -24.42 0.82 -33.76
CA LYS A 79 -25.86 0.61 -33.60
C LYS A 79 -26.14 -0.88 -33.68
N GLU A 80 -27.16 -1.35 -32.96
CA GLU A 80 -27.63 -2.74 -33.08
C GLU A 80 -28.01 -3.06 -34.53
N VAL A 81 -27.48 -4.17 -35.04
CA VAL A 81 -27.74 -4.66 -36.41
C VAL A 81 -28.52 -5.96 -36.32
N TYR A 82 -29.79 -5.92 -36.69
CA TYR A 82 -30.69 -7.09 -36.72
C TYR A 82 -31.36 -7.29 -38.08
N ASP A 83 -31.25 -6.32 -38.99
CA ASP A 83 -31.77 -6.38 -40.35
C ASP A 83 -30.92 -5.53 -41.33
N LYS A 84 -31.31 -5.53 -42.61
CA LYS A 84 -30.59 -4.77 -43.65
C LYS A 84 -30.70 -3.25 -43.48
N LYS A 85 -31.77 -2.75 -42.84
CA LYS A 85 -31.96 -1.30 -42.64
C LYS A 85 -31.05 -0.79 -41.53
N SER A 86 -31.10 -1.46 -40.37
CA SER A 86 -30.20 -1.22 -39.23
C SER A 86 -28.73 -1.39 -39.61
N PHE A 87 -28.39 -2.36 -40.47
CA PHE A 87 -27.05 -2.48 -41.05
C PHE A 87 -26.62 -1.20 -41.77
N LYS A 88 -27.45 -0.66 -42.68
CA LYS A 88 -27.14 0.58 -43.40
C LYS A 88 -27.04 1.79 -42.46
N ASP A 89 -27.88 1.85 -41.44
CA ASP A 89 -27.85 2.94 -40.46
C ASP A 89 -26.62 2.88 -39.53
N ASN A 90 -26.09 1.69 -39.27
CA ASN A 90 -24.80 1.48 -38.62
C ASN A 90 -23.64 1.84 -39.56
N ALA A 91 -23.68 1.38 -40.81
CA ALA A 91 -22.62 1.59 -41.80
C ALA A 91 -22.35 3.07 -42.08
N LYS A 92 -23.38 3.92 -42.08
CA LYS A 92 -23.22 5.38 -42.16
C LYS A 92 -22.34 5.92 -41.02
N VAL A 93 -22.59 5.48 -39.78
CA VAL A 93 -21.80 5.91 -38.61
C VAL A 93 -20.37 5.39 -38.71
N VAL A 94 -20.19 4.11 -39.06
CA VAL A 94 -18.86 3.52 -39.28
C VAL A 94 -18.08 4.32 -40.32
N ARG A 95 -18.73 4.69 -41.43
CA ARG A 95 -18.11 5.48 -42.50
C ARG A 95 -17.64 6.85 -42.01
N GLU A 96 -18.49 7.59 -41.31
CA GLU A 96 -18.11 8.90 -40.73
C GLU A 96 -16.90 8.77 -39.78
N VAL A 97 -16.85 7.70 -38.98
CA VAL A 97 -15.69 7.42 -38.09
C VAL A 97 -14.43 7.12 -38.90
N VAL A 98 -14.53 6.32 -39.96
CA VAL A 98 -13.38 6.00 -40.82
C VAL A 98 -12.88 7.27 -41.52
N GLU A 99 -13.76 8.11 -42.06
CA GLU A 99 -13.40 9.37 -42.72
C GLU A 99 -12.67 10.33 -41.78
N LEU A 100 -13.06 10.36 -40.51
CA LEU A 100 -12.41 11.18 -39.50
C LEU A 100 -10.96 10.73 -39.22
N LEU A 101 -10.71 9.41 -39.25
CA LEU A 101 -9.48 8.79 -38.77
C LEU A 101 -8.52 8.36 -39.89
N GLN A 102 -8.98 8.11 -41.10
CA GLN A 102 -8.20 7.49 -42.18
C GLN A 102 -6.94 8.27 -42.60
N ASP A 103 -6.96 9.59 -42.43
CA ASP A 103 -5.84 10.48 -42.77
C ASP A 103 -5.00 10.86 -41.53
N LYS A 104 -5.24 10.21 -40.38
CA LYS A 104 -4.50 10.44 -39.14
C LYS A 104 -3.43 9.38 -38.95
N GLN A 105 -2.23 9.83 -38.59
CA GLN A 105 -1.16 8.95 -38.13
C GLN A 105 -1.31 8.73 -36.63
N LEU A 106 -1.45 7.47 -36.23
CA LEU A 106 -1.56 7.07 -34.81
C LEU A 106 -0.28 6.43 -34.27
N ARG A 107 0.68 6.09 -35.13
CA ARG A 107 1.95 5.47 -34.74
C ARG A 107 3.12 6.39 -35.05
N TYR A 108 3.94 6.64 -34.04
CA TYR A 108 5.17 7.40 -34.13
C TYR A 108 6.34 6.54 -33.62
N SER A 109 7.57 6.91 -34.00
CA SER A 109 8.78 6.24 -33.52
C SER A 109 9.14 6.57 -32.07
N HIS A 110 8.47 7.55 -31.48
CA HIS A 110 8.69 8.01 -30.11
C HIS A 110 7.35 8.32 -29.45
N LYS A 111 7.34 8.27 -28.12
CA LYS A 111 6.18 8.59 -27.28
C LYS A 111 5.64 9.98 -27.61
N GLN A 112 4.35 10.04 -27.95
CA GLN A 112 3.61 11.27 -28.15
C GLN A 112 2.67 11.47 -26.97
N GLN A 113 3.02 12.41 -26.08
CA GLN A 113 2.26 12.64 -24.85
C GLN A 113 0.77 12.91 -25.12
N PHE A 114 0.46 13.69 -26.17
CA PHE A 114 -0.93 13.95 -26.58
C PHE A 114 -1.73 12.68 -26.92
N LEU A 115 -1.12 11.69 -27.59
CA LEU A 115 -1.82 10.43 -27.91
C LEU A 115 -2.02 9.57 -26.65
N GLY A 116 -1.05 9.58 -25.73
CA GLY A 116 -1.21 8.97 -24.42
C GLY A 116 -2.36 9.58 -23.64
N ASP A 117 -2.37 10.91 -23.48
CA ASP A 117 -3.40 11.65 -22.76
C ASP A 117 -4.80 11.45 -23.39
N PHE A 118 -4.87 11.43 -24.72
CA PHE A 118 -6.10 11.14 -25.45
C PHE A 118 -6.62 9.72 -25.14
N PHE A 119 -5.73 8.73 -25.15
CA PHE A 119 -6.09 7.34 -24.87
C PHE A 119 -6.53 7.16 -23.41
N GLU A 120 -5.82 7.77 -22.46
CA GLU A 120 -6.18 7.77 -21.04
C GLU A 120 -7.56 8.37 -20.79
N LYS A 121 -7.88 9.48 -21.46
CA LYS A 121 -9.20 10.09 -21.36
C LYS A 121 -10.29 9.15 -21.88
N LEU A 122 -10.05 8.50 -23.02
CA LEU A 122 -10.98 7.52 -23.58
C LEU A 122 -11.18 6.31 -22.65
N LEU A 123 -10.11 5.79 -22.05
CA LEU A 123 -10.18 4.64 -21.15
C LEU A 123 -11.01 4.94 -19.90
N ASN A 124 -10.81 6.11 -19.30
CA ASN A 124 -11.56 6.53 -18.11
C ASN A 124 -13.06 6.71 -18.40
N ASP A 125 -13.43 7.20 -19.58
CA ASP A 125 -14.83 7.39 -19.96
C ASP A 125 -15.53 6.07 -20.37
N SER A 126 -14.77 5.11 -20.93
CA SER A 126 -15.33 3.90 -21.56
C SER A 126 -15.26 2.64 -20.68
N ILE A 127 -14.25 2.52 -19.81
CA ILE A 127 -14.04 1.34 -18.97
C ILE A 127 -14.49 1.64 -17.54
N LYS A 128 -15.71 1.21 -17.19
CA LYS A 128 -16.16 1.19 -15.80
C LYS A 128 -15.33 0.18 -15.02
N GLN A 129 -14.58 0.64 -14.02
CA GLN A 129 -13.85 -0.22 -13.09
C GLN A 129 -14.82 -1.13 -12.32
N GLU A 130 -14.51 -2.43 -12.28
CA GLU A 130 -15.20 -3.38 -11.42
C GLU A 130 -14.70 -3.25 -9.96
N ALA A 131 -15.48 -3.73 -9.00
CA ALA A 131 -15.14 -3.61 -7.58
C ALA A 131 -13.78 -4.25 -7.26
N GLY A 132 -12.87 -3.47 -6.66
CA GLY A 132 -11.53 -3.93 -6.28
C GLY A 132 -10.44 -3.72 -7.34
N GLN A 133 -10.77 -3.16 -8.52
CA GLN A 133 -9.81 -2.76 -9.55
C GLN A 133 -9.66 -1.23 -9.57
N PHE A 134 -8.43 -0.72 -9.45
CA PHE A 134 -8.12 0.71 -9.44
C PHE A 134 -7.06 1.03 -10.50
N PHE A 135 -7.32 2.01 -11.36
CA PHE A 135 -6.28 2.55 -12.25
C PHE A 135 -5.20 3.22 -11.41
N THR A 136 -3.96 2.84 -11.67
CA THR A 136 -2.78 3.43 -11.01
C THR A 136 -2.41 4.72 -11.73
N PRO A 137 -2.40 5.88 -11.04
CA PRO A 137 -1.96 7.14 -11.63
C PRO A 137 -0.52 7.05 -12.16
N VAL A 138 -0.27 7.61 -13.33
CA VAL A 138 1.05 7.61 -13.98
C VAL A 138 2.16 8.20 -13.08
N PRO A 139 1.95 9.27 -12.28
CA PRO A 139 2.98 9.72 -11.35
C PRO A 139 3.40 8.65 -10.33
N LEU A 140 2.48 7.80 -9.86
CA LEU A 140 2.82 6.71 -8.94
C LEU A 140 3.57 5.57 -9.64
N THR A 141 3.20 5.24 -10.89
CA THR A 141 3.94 4.21 -11.65
C THR A 141 5.37 4.67 -11.93
N GLN A 142 5.55 5.92 -12.37
CA GLN A 142 6.86 6.56 -12.57
C GLN A 142 7.68 6.56 -11.29
N PHE A 143 7.09 6.97 -10.16
CA PHE A 143 7.75 6.96 -8.87
C PHE A 143 8.29 5.59 -8.49
N ILE A 144 7.47 4.53 -8.60
CA ILE A 144 7.87 3.16 -8.26
C ILE A 144 9.04 2.73 -9.14
N ILE A 145 8.92 2.91 -10.46
CA ILE A 145 9.94 2.49 -11.43
C ILE A 145 11.26 3.25 -11.21
N LYS A 146 11.21 4.57 -11.06
CA LYS A 146 12.37 5.43 -10.77
C LYS A 146 12.99 5.20 -9.39
N SER A 147 12.30 4.47 -8.50
CA SER A 147 12.86 4.07 -7.21
C SER A 147 13.62 2.74 -7.27
N LEU A 148 13.51 1.97 -8.37
CA LEU A 148 14.17 0.67 -8.54
C LEU A 148 15.58 0.82 -9.15
N PRO A 149 16.54 -0.05 -8.79
CA PRO A 149 17.94 0.06 -9.23
C PRO A 149 18.15 -0.54 -10.64
N ILE A 150 17.31 -0.18 -11.61
CA ILE A 150 17.31 -0.76 -12.97
C ILE A 150 18.66 -0.54 -13.67
N GLU A 151 19.14 0.70 -13.66
CA GLU A 151 20.43 1.07 -14.26
C GLU A 151 21.60 0.32 -13.62
N GLU A 152 21.61 0.23 -12.29
CA GLU A 152 22.65 -0.47 -11.53
C GLU A 152 22.65 -1.98 -11.79
N ILE A 153 21.46 -2.60 -11.95
CA ILE A 153 21.36 -4.01 -12.37
C ILE A 153 22.04 -4.20 -13.73
N ILE A 154 21.72 -3.37 -14.72
CA ILE A 154 22.26 -3.48 -16.08
C ILE A 154 23.78 -3.29 -16.05
N LYS A 155 24.27 -2.22 -15.41
CA LYS A 155 25.70 -1.92 -15.29
C LYS A 155 26.48 -3.04 -14.59
N THR A 156 25.94 -3.58 -13.50
CA THR A 156 26.56 -4.69 -12.76
C THR A 156 26.68 -5.93 -13.64
N ARG A 157 25.64 -6.28 -14.40
CA ARG A 157 25.68 -7.45 -15.30
C ARG A 157 26.64 -7.28 -16.46
N ILE A 158 26.73 -6.07 -17.02
CA ILE A 158 27.75 -5.73 -18.03
C ILE A 158 29.15 -5.92 -17.45
N ALA A 159 29.42 -5.37 -16.26
CA ALA A 159 30.71 -5.50 -15.59
C ALA A 159 31.07 -6.97 -15.28
N ASN A 160 30.07 -7.80 -14.95
CA ASN A 160 30.25 -9.24 -14.72
C ASN A 160 30.39 -10.07 -16.01
N GLY A 161 30.22 -9.48 -17.20
CA GLY A 161 30.31 -10.20 -18.47
C GLY A 161 29.13 -11.16 -18.74
N GLU A 162 27.97 -10.90 -18.14
CA GLU A 162 26.77 -11.72 -18.31
C GLU A 162 26.23 -11.64 -19.75
N GLN A 163 25.48 -12.66 -20.18
CA GLN A 163 24.83 -12.64 -21.49
C GLN A 163 23.48 -11.90 -21.45
N GLU A 164 22.69 -12.09 -20.39
CA GLU A 164 21.35 -11.49 -20.24
C GLU A 164 21.43 -10.29 -19.30
N VAL A 165 21.82 -9.15 -19.86
CA VAL A 165 22.13 -7.92 -19.12
C VAL A 165 20.91 -7.08 -18.74
N LEU A 166 19.84 -7.13 -19.55
CA LEU A 166 18.59 -6.43 -19.21
C LEU A 166 17.78 -7.24 -18.18
N PRO A 167 17.11 -6.56 -17.23
CA PRO A 167 16.26 -7.24 -16.27
C PRO A 167 14.99 -7.79 -16.93
N TYR A 168 14.59 -9.01 -16.57
CA TYR A 168 13.25 -9.53 -16.87
C TYR A 168 12.23 -8.88 -15.92
N VAL A 169 11.21 -8.24 -16.50
CA VAL A 169 10.19 -7.48 -15.79
C VAL A 169 8.83 -8.15 -15.99
N ILE A 170 8.03 -8.21 -14.93
CA ILE A 170 6.64 -8.66 -14.99
C ILE A 170 5.70 -7.74 -14.23
N ASP A 171 4.55 -7.46 -14.84
CA ASP A 171 3.34 -6.99 -14.15
C ASP A 171 2.26 -8.07 -14.24
N TYR A 172 1.92 -8.69 -13.11
CA TYR A 172 0.96 -9.79 -13.04
C TYR A 172 -0.51 -9.35 -12.98
N ALA A 173 -0.77 -8.04 -13.03
CA ALA A 173 -2.07 -7.39 -12.96
C ALA A 173 -2.00 -6.04 -13.70
N CYS A 174 -1.66 -6.10 -14.98
CA CYS A 174 -1.15 -4.94 -15.71
C CYS A 174 -2.21 -3.91 -16.08
N GLY A 175 -3.50 -4.28 -16.07
CA GLY A 175 -4.59 -3.39 -16.45
C GLY A 175 -4.36 -2.76 -17.83
N THR A 176 -4.41 -1.43 -17.89
CA THR A 176 -4.15 -0.63 -19.10
C THR A 176 -2.67 -0.49 -19.46
N GLY A 177 -1.76 -1.04 -18.64
CA GLY A 177 -0.34 -1.14 -18.95
C GLY A 177 0.53 0.04 -18.53
N HIS A 178 0.07 0.93 -17.62
CA HIS A 178 0.86 2.11 -17.21
C HIS A 178 2.24 1.74 -16.65
N PHE A 179 2.34 0.67 -15.85
CA PHE A 179 3.64 0.20 -15.37
C PHE A 179 4.54 -0.28 -16.51
N LEU A 180 3.96 -0.94 -17.51
CA LEU A 180 4.69 -1.51 -18.63
C LEU A 180 5.20 -0.43 -19.59
N THR A 181 4.40 0.59 -19.88
CA THR A 181 4.86 1.72 -20.71
C THR A 181 5.97 2.50 -20.01
N GLU A 182 5.82 2.81 -18.72
CA GLU A 182 6.82 3.61 -17.99
C GLU A 182 8.13 2.84 -17.74
N ILE A 183 8.10 1.51 -17.55
CA ILE A 183 9.32 0.72 -17.39
C ILE A 183 10.05 0.58 -18.72
N MET A 184 9.30 0.42 -19.83
CA MET A 184 9.88 0.40 -21.17
C MET A 184 10.56 1.71 -21.50
N ASP A 185 9.92 2.84 -21.24
CA ASP A 185 10.51 4.16 -21.45
C ASP A 185 11.78 4.34 -20.62
N THR A 186 11.74 3.97 -19.34
CA THR A 186 12.90 4.08 -18.43
C THR A 186 14.07 3.21 -18.91
N MET A 187 13.80 1.97 -19.32
CA MET A 187 14.83 1.07 -19.83
C MET A 187 15.39 1.55 -21.18
N ASN A 188 14.54 2.08 -22.07
CA ASN A 188 14.98 2.60 -23.35
C ASN A 188 15.88 3.83 -23.18
N ASP A 189 15.54 4.73 -22.25
CA ASP A 189 16.38 5.87 -21.87
C ASP A 189 17.76 5.42 -21.34
N ILE A 190 17.78 4.43 -20.43
CA ILE A 190 19.05 3.87 -19.93
C ILE A 190 19.89 3.28 -21.06
N ILE A 191 19.28 2.47 -21.95
CA ILE A 191 19.97 1.82 -23.07
C ILE A 191 20.59 2.85 -24.02
N LYS A 192 19.88 3.95 -24.31
CA LYS A 192 20.32 4.96 -25.28
C LYS A 192 21.28 5.98 -24.68
N ASN A 193 21.04 6.43 -23.45
CA ASN A 193 21.70 7.61 -22.88
C ASN A 193 22.69 7.28 -21.75
N ASN A 194 22.52 6.16 -21.04
CA ASN A 194 23.29 5.88 -19.81
C ASN A 194 24.30 4.73 -19.97
N ILE A 195 24.24 3.98 -21.07
CA ILE A 195 25.15 2.87 -21.36
C ILE A 195 26.10 3.24 -22.52
N ASP A 196 27.39 3.32 -22.21
CA ASP A 196 28.44 3.46 -23.21
C ASP A 196 28.83 2.09 -23.80
N LEU A 197 28.66 1.91 -25.11
CA LEU A 197 29.04 0.69 -25.83
C LEU A 197 30.52 0.32 -25.65
N SER A 198 31.40 1.30 -25.41
CA SER A 198 32.82 1.06 -25.20
C SER A 198 33.12 0.34 -23.88
N SER A 199 32.23 0.49 -22.90
CA SER A 199 32.33 -0.16 -21.59
C SER A 199 31.96 -1.65 -21.61
N ILE A 200 31.33 -2.12 -22.71
CA ILE A 200 30.86 -3.50 -22.84
C ILE A 200 32.00 -4.38 -23.39
N SER A 201 32.60 -5.18 -22.52
CA SER A 201 33.72 -6.07 -22.86
C SER A 201 33.31 -7.27 -23.73
N LYS A 202 32.04 -7.70 -23.67
CA LYS A 202 31.54 -8.90 -24.36
C LYS A 202 30.97 -8.57 -25.75
N PRO A 203 31.57 -9.07 -26.86
CA PRO A 203 31.17 -8.66 -28.22
C PRO A 203 29.72 -8.95 -28.60
N SER A 204 29.15 -10.07 -28.12
CA SER A 204 27.75 -10.43 -28.39
C SER A 204 26.77 -9.43 -27.78
N VAL A 205 27.03 -9.02 -26.54
CA VAL A 205 26.21 -8.06 -25.81
C VAL A 205 26.37 -6.66 -26.41
N GLN A 206 27.59 -6.27 -26.78
CA GLN A 206 27.84 -5.01 -27.46
C GLN A 206 27.06 -4.91 -28.78
N LYS A 207 26.98 -6.00 -29.55
CA LYS A 207 26.18 -6.07 -30.78
C LYS A 207 24.68 -5.94 -30.50
N GLU A 208 24.17 -6.60 -29.44
CA GLU A 208 22.77 -6.46 -29.03
C GLU A 208 22.43 -5.01 -28.63
N PHE A 209 23.24 -4.38 -27.79
CA PHE A 209 23.03 -2.98 -27.41
C PHE A 209 23.09 -2.02 -28.58
N LYS A 210 24.01 -2.23 -29.54
CA LYS A 210 24.06 -1.43 -30.75
C LYS A 210 22.73 -1.51 -31.51
N ASN A 211 22.18 -2.71 -31.68
CA ASN A 211 20.88 -2.88 -32.32
C ASN A 211 19.75 -2.21 -31.52
N TRP A 212 19.74 -2.31 -30.20
CA TRP A 212 18.72 -1.67 -29.34
C TRP A 212 18.84 -0.15 -29.28
N GLN A 213 20.03 0.42 -29.49
CA GLN A 213 20.23 1.87 -29.61
C GLN A 213 19.70 2.37 -30.96
N ASP A 214 19.84 1.57 -32.01
CA ASP A 214 19.36 1.88 -33.37
C ASP A 214 17.86 1.60 -33.57
N SER A 215 17.27 0.67 -32.79
CA SER A 215 15.87 0.28 -32.88
C SER A 215 15.16 0.34 -31.53
N ASP A 216 14.09 1.12 -31.49
CA ASP A 216 13.23 1.25 -30.31
C ASP A 216 12.56 -0.07 -29.93
N PHE A 217 12.66 -0.43 -28.64
CA PHE A 217 11.92 -1.49 -27.94
C PHE A 217 12.04 -2.93 -28.49
N GLU A 218 12.96 -3.23 -29.42
CA GLU A 218 13.14 -4.62 -29.92
C GLU A 218 13.43 -5.64 -28.82
N TRP A 219 14.00 -5.19 -27.71
CA TRP A 219 14.29 -6.01 -26.54
C TRP A 219 13.02 -6.36 -25.72
N ALA A 220 11.91 -5.63 -25.87
CA ALA A 220 10.72 -5.77 -25.03
C ALA A 220 10.07 -7.15 -25.14
N GLU A 221 10.05 -7.74 -26.34
CA GLU A 221 9.56 -9.11 -26.61
C GLU A 221 10.22 -10.16 -25.72
N LYS A 222 11.48 -9.94 -25.35
CA LYS A 222 12.21 -10.89 -24.50
C LYS A 222 12.00 -10.62 -23.02
N TYR A 223 12.00 -9.35 -22.62
CA TYR A 223 12.18 -8.96 -21.22
C TYR A 223 10.90 -8.45 -20.52
N ILE A 224 9.86 -8.06 -21.25
CA ILE A 224 8.65 -7.44 -20.68
C ILE A 224 7.45 -8.38 -20.75
N TYR A 225 6.82 -8.59 -19.60
CA TYR A 225 5.64 -9.45 -19.44
C TYR A 225 4.53 -8.69 -18.71
N GLY A 226 3.31 -8.76 -19.24
CA GLY A 226 2.11 -8.21 -18.63
C GLY A 226 1.01 -9.25 -18.62
N ILE A 227 0.27 -9.37 -17.52
CA ILE A 227 -0.86 -10.30 -17.40
C ILE A 227 -2.08 -9.53 -16.88
N ASP A 228 -3.23 -9.76 -17.50
CA ASP A 228 -4.52 -9.34 -16.98
C ASP A 228 -5.61 -10.34 -17.39
N LEU A 229 -6.60 -10.48 -16.50
CA LEU A 229 -7.73 -11.38 -16.70
C LEU A 229 -8.79 -10.75 -17.61
N ASP A 230 -8.89 -9.42 -17.67
CA ASP A 230 -9.83 -8.73 -18.56
C ASP A 230 -9.21 -8.51 -19.94
N TYR A 231 -9.77 -9.19 -20.94
CA TYR A 231 -9.38 -9.05 -22.33
C TYR A 231 -9.45 -7.60 -22.85
N ARG A 232 -10.39 -6.77 -22.37
CA ARG A 232 -10.51 -5.36 -22.75
C ARG A 232 -9.30 -4.57 -22.27
N LEU A 233 -8.83 -4.84 -21.05
CA LEU A 233 -7.66 -4.19 -20.46
C LEU A 233 -6.38 -4.62 -21.19
N ILE A 234 -6.23 -5.90 -21.54
CA ILE A 234 -5.11 -6.36 -22.39
C ILE A 234 -5.13 -5.69 -23.76
N LYS A 235 -6.29 -5.58 -24.41
CA LYS A 235 -6.43 -4.87 -25.69
C LYS A 235 -6.03 -3.40 -25.55
N ALA A 236 -6.47 -2.74 -24.48
CA ALA A 236 -6.08 -1.37 -24.17
C ALA A 236 -4.57 -1.24 -23.94
N SER A 237 -3.98 -2.14 -23.16
CA SER A 237 -2.55 -2.17 -22.88
C SER A 237 -1.71 -2.39 -24.14
N LYS A 238 -2.10 -3.30 -25.04
CA LYS A 238 -1.41 -3.49 -26.32
C LYS A 238 -1.46 -2.24 -27.19
N ILE A 239 -2.61 -1.55 -27.22
CA ILE A 239 -2.71 -0.27 -27.94
C ILE A 239 -1.81 0.77 -27.28
N SER A 240 -1.81 0.87 -25.95
CA SER A 240 -0.96 1.80 -25.20
C SER A 240 0.53 1.57 -25.50
N CYS A 241 1.01 0.32 -25.42
CA CYS A 241 2.38 -0.03 -25.82
C CYS A 241 2.65 0.40 -27.27
N PHE A 242 1.73 0.09 -28.20
CA PHE A 242 1.89 0.38 -29.62
C PHE A 242 1.98 1.89 -29.91
N LEU A 243 1.21 2.70 -29.18
CA LEU A 243 1.26 4.17 -29.25
C LEU A 243 2.57 4.73 -28.66
N ASN A 244 3.18 4.03 -27.70
CA ASN A 244 4.48 4.36 -27.13
C ASN A 244 5.67 3.83 -27.95
N GLY A 245 5.42 3.15 -29.07
CA GLY A 245 6.44 2.68 -30.00
C GLY A 245 6.73 1.18 -29.94
N ASP A 246 6.24 0.47 -28.91
CA ASP A 246 6.41 -0.98 -28.75
C ASP A 246 5.16 -1.78 -29.13
N GLY A 247 5.31 -2.77 -30.01
CA GLY A 247 4.22 -3.68 -30.35
C GLY A 247 4.45 -5.12 -29.91
N LYS A 248 5.51 -5.40 -29.14
CA LYS A 248 6.04 -6.76 -28.99
C LYS A 248 6.11 -7.26 -27.54
N ALA A 249 5.88 -6.43 -26.53
CA ALA A 249 5.80 -6.90 -25.14
C ALA A 249 4.80 -8.07 -24.98
N ASN A 250 5.14 -9.03 -24.10
CA ASN A 250 4.31 -10.21 -23.85
C ASN A 250 3.10 -9.86 -22.97
N LEU A 251 2.06 -9.26 -23.56
CA LEU A 251 0.81 -8.95 -22.88
C LEU A 251 -0.19 -10.12 -23.05
N LEU A 252 -0.42 -10.83 -21.96
CA LEU A 252 -1.13 -12.11 -21.91
C LEU A 252 -2.52 -11.92 -21.30
N HIS A 253 -3.54 -12.37 -22.02
CA HIS A 253 -4.89 -12.53 -21.48
C HIS A 253 -4.96 -13.85 -20.72
N ALA A 254 -4.62 -13.81 -19.44
CA ALA A 254 -4.49 -14.98 -18.58
C ALA A 254 -4.81 -14.64 -17.12
N ASN A 255 -5.06 -15.65 -16.30
CA ASN A 255 -5.18 -15.47 -14.86
C ASN A 255 -3.76 -15.33 -14.25
N GLY A 256 -3.46 -14.21 -13.58
CA GLY A 256 -2.16 -13.97 -12.92
C GLY A 256 -1.81 -14.95 -11.80
N LEU A 257 -2.79 -15.69 -11.29
CA LEU A 257 -2.64 -16.75 -10.28
C LEU A 257 -2.73 -18.17 -10.87
N ALA A 258 -2.72 -18.32 -12.20
CA ALA A 258 -2.71 -19.63 -12.84
C ALA A 258 -1.45 -20.45 -12.50
N PRO A 259 -1.51 -21.78 -12.60
CA PRO A 259 -0.32 -22.64 -12.56
C PRO A 259 0.74 -22.21 -13.59
N PHE A 260 2.03 -22.45 -13.31
CA PHE A 260 3.09 -22.10 -14.27
C PHE A 260 3.12 -23.00 -15.52
N ASP A 261 2.48 -24.16 -15.49
CA ASP A 261 2.29 -25.04 -16.67
C ASP A 261 1.03 -24.68 -17.49
N SER A 262 0.37 -23.56 -17.19
CA SER A 262 -0.77 -23.05 -17.96
C SER A 262 -0.39 -22.81 -19.42
N GLU A 263 -1.24 -23.27 -20.34
CA GLU A 263 -1.08 -23.04 -21.79
C GLU A 263 -1.16 -21.55 -22.17
N ASP A 264 -1.81 -20.73 -21.34
CA ASP A 264 -1.91 -19.28 -21.52
C ASP A 264 -0.60 -18.53 -21.17
N TYR A 265 0.36 -19.20 -20.52
CA TYR A 265 1.65 -18.62 -20.17
C TYR A 265 2.70 -18.92 -21.24
N VAL A 266 3.63 -17.98 -21.45
CA VAL A 266 4.71 -18.09 -22.45
C VAL A 266 6.08 -17.72 -21.88
N GLY A 267 7.13 -18.02 -22.64
CA GLY A 267 8.50 -17.57 -22.32
C GLY A 267 8.98 -17.98 -20.94
N LYS A 268 9.54 -17.04 -20.17
CA LYS A 268 10.04 -17.30 -18.81
C LYS A 268 8.94 -17.56 -17.79
N LEU A 269 7.70 -17.18 -18.08
CA LEU A 269 6.56 -17.38 -17.19
C LEU A 269 6.06 -18.84 -17.22
N HIS A 270 6.07 -19.47 -18.39
CA HIS A 270 5.66 -20.86 -18.56
C HIS A 270 6.74 -21.84 -18.09
N SER A 271 6.35 -22.85 -17.32
CA SER A 271 7.27 -23.88 -16.84
C SER A 271 6.55 -25.17 -16.42
N LEU A 272 6.91 -26.28 -17.07
CA LEU A 272 6.45 -27.63 -16.73
C LEU A 272 7.13 -28.22 -15.48
N SER A 273 8.32 -27.71 -15.13
CA SER A 273 9.12 -28.24 -14.01
C SER A 273 8.96 -27.44 -12.72
N ALA A 274 8.63 -26.15 -12.83
CA ALA A 274 8.43 -25.25 -11.69
C ALA A 274 6.99 -25.31 -11.18
N LYS A 275 6.65 -26.36 -10.43
CA LYS A 275 5.27 -26.57 -9.94
C LYS A 275 4.77 -25.44 -9.02
N GLN A 276 5.64 -24.86 -8.20
CA GLN A 276 5.27 -23.78 -7.25
C GLN A 276 6.13 -22.52 -7.37
N ASP A 277 7.40 -22.62 -7.76
CA ASP A 277 8.35 -21.49 -7.75
C ASP A 277 9.04 -21.36 -9.11
N ASN A 278 8.67 -20.33 -9.88
CA ASN A 278 9.23 -20.03 -11.21
C ASN A 278 10.62 -19.36 -11.12
N GLN A 279 10.74 -18.32 -10.28
CA GLN A 279 11.98 -17.60 -9.94
C GLN A 279 12.80 -17.12 -11.15
N LYS A 280 12.13 -16.64 -12.21
CA LYS A 280 12.80 -16.16 -13.44
C LYS A 280 12.86 -14.64 -13.58
N PHE A 281 12.10 -13.89 -12.77
CA PHE A 281 11.96 -12.44 -12.95
C PHE A 281 12.86 -11.66 -12.01
N ASP A 282 13.37 -10.55 -12.52
CA ASP A 282 14.25 -9.62 -11.81
C ASP A 282 13.48 -8.52 -11.11
N ILE A 283 12.43 -8.04 -11.78
CA ILE A 283 11.61 -6.94 -11.33
C ILE A 283 10.14 -7.34 -11.45
N LEU A 284 9.38 -7.08 -10.40
CA LEU A 284 7.93 -7.21 -10.40
C LEU A 284 7.31 -5.88 -10.00
N ILE A 285 6.48 -5.32 -10.85
CA ILE A 285 5.75 -4.07 -10.59
C ILE A 285 4.28 -4.33 -10.81
N ALA A 286 3.42 -4.00 -9.84
CA ALA A 286 2.00 -4.27 -9.99
C ALA A 286 1.13 -3.51 -9.00
N ASN A 287 -0.12 -3.28 -9.41
CA ASN A 287 -1.22 -2.94 -8.54
C ASN A 287 -2.28 -4.05 -8.61
N PRO A 288 -2.10 -5.17 -7.86
CA PRO A 288 -3.05 -6.28 -7.89
C PRO A 288 -4.43 -5.87 -7.39
N PRO A 289 -5.50 -6.60 -7.74
CA PRO A 289 -6.84 -6.32 -7.23
C PRO A 289 -6.95 -6.61 -5.73
N TYR A 290 -7.87 -5.91 -5.05
CA TYR A 290 -8.08 -6.02 -3.61
C TYR A 290 -9.49 -6.52 -3.25
N SER A 291 -9.60 -7.33 -2.19
CA SER A 291 -10.91 -7.63 -1.56
C SER A 291 -11.99 -8.16 -2.52
N ILE A 292 -11.64 -9.09 -3.42
CA ILE A 292 -12.59 -9.70 -4.37
C ILE A 292 -13.45 -10.76 -3.68
N GLU A 293 -14.78 -10.63 -3.75
CA GLU A 293 -15.70 -11.60 -3.14
C GLU A 293 -15.66 -12.97 -3.83
N SER A 294 -15.71 -14.06 -3.03
CA SER A 294 -15.86 -15.45 -3.51
C SER A 294 -14.81 -15.89 -4.54
N PHE A 295 -13.64 -15.24 -4.60
CA PHE A 295 -12.63 -15.50 -5.62
C PHE A 295 -12.02 -16.92 -5.50
N LYS A 296 -12.05 -17.53 -4.32
CA LYS A 296 -11.41 -18.83 -4.04
C LYS A 296 -11.78 -19.91 -5.07
N ARG A 297 -13.03 -19.91 -5.53
CA ARG A 297 -13.59 -20.88 -6.50
C ARG A 297 -13.05 -20.71 -7.92
N THR A 298 -12.48 -19.56 -8.25
CA THR A 298 -11.90 -19.29 -9.58
C THR A 298 -10.46 -19.80 -9.70
N ILE A 299 -9.81 -20.10 -8.58
CA ILE A 299 -8.42 -20.58 -8.54
C ILE A 299 -8.38 -22.10 -8.69
N LYS A 300 -7.90 -22.57 -9.84
CA LYS A 300 -7.68 -24.00 -10.10
C LYS A 300 -6.48 -24.51 -9.30
N ASN A 301 -6.65 -25.66 -8.63
CA ASN A 301 -5.59 -26.35 -7.86
C ASN A 301 -4.86 -25.43 -6.85
N GLY A 302 -5.61 -24.58 -6.13
CA GLY A 302 -5.03 -23.59 -5.21
C GLY A 302 -4.09 -24.19 -4.16
N ASP A 303 -4.47 -25.30 -3.52
CA ASP A 303 -3.63 -25.97 -2.50
C ASP A 303 -2.30 -26.50 -3.06
N GLY A 304 -2.29 -26.91 -4.34
CA GLY A 304 -1.07 -27.36 -5.01
C GLY A 304 -0.15 -26.22 -5.42
N ASN A 305 -0.69 -25.02 -5.63
CA ASN A 305 0.03 -23.88 -6.20
C ASN A 305 0.43 -22.82 -5.15
N PHE A 306 -0.27 -22.76 -4.02
CA PHE A 306 -0.10 -21.70 -3.02
C PHE A 306 -0.18 -22.25 -1.60
N HIS A 307 0.82 -21.96 -0.79
CA HIS A 307 0.86 -22.27 0.64
C HIS A 307 -0.22 -21.54 1.42
N LEU A 308 -0.52 -20.28 1.08
CA LEU A 308 -1.52 -19.49 1.80
C LEU A 308 -2.96 -19.98 1.55
N TYR A 309 -3.20 -20.73 0.47
CA TYR A 309 -4.55 -21.15 0.04
C TYR A 309 -5.31 -21.91 1.13
N LYS A 310 -4.62 -22.72 1.93
CA LYS A 310 -5.20 -23.49 3.05
C LYS A 310 -5.82 -22.64 4.16
N PHE A 311 -5.45 -21.35 4.26
CA PHE A 311 -5.99 -20.43 5.26
C PHE A 311 -7.23 -19.67 4.77
N TYR A 312 -7.64 -19.85 3.51
CA TYR A 312 -8.82 -19.22 2.95
C TYR A 312 -10.09 -20.02 3.25
N THR A 313 -11.17 -19.30 3.51
CA THR A 313 -12.54 -19.82 3.52
C THR A 313 -13.24 -19.47 2.20
N ASP A 314 -14.40 -20.05 1.92
CA ASP A 314 -15.17 -19.72 0.71
C ASP A 314 -15.62 -18.25 0.67
N ASP A 315 -15.80 -17.63 1.84
CA ASP A 315 -16.22 -16.22 1.98
C ASP A 315 -15.03 -15.24 2.04
N SER A 316 -13.79 -15.73 2.02
CA SER A 316 -12.60 -14.90 2.07
C SER A 316 -12.50 -13.99 0.86
N LYS A 317 -12.07 -12.75 1.10
CA LYS A 317 -11.98 -11.70 0.06
C LYS A 317 -10.54 -11.29 -0.25
N GLU A 318 -9.59 -11.71 0.59
CA GLU A 318 -8.23 -11.19 0.65
C GLU A 318 -7.32 -11.76 -0.46
N ILE A 319 -7.74 -11.67 -1.73
CA ILE A 319 -7.00 -12.17 -2.91
C ILE A 319 -5.59 -11.58 -3.00
N GLU A 320 -5.40 -10.36 -2.51
CA GLU A 320 -4.11 -9.66 -2.49
C GLU A 320 -3.00 -10.46 -1.79
N CYS A 321 -3.35 -11.32 -0.82
CA CYS A 321 -2.38 -12.17 -0.14
C CYS A 321 -1.81 -13.27 -1.05
N LEU A 322 -2.61 -13.81 -1.99
CA LEU A 322 -2.09 -14.75 -3.01
C LEU A 322 -1.19 -14.05 -4.01
N PHE A 323 -1.45 -12.80 -4.36
CA PHE A 323 -0.56 -12.01 -5.22
C PHE A 323 0.80 -11.72 -4.55
N ILE A 324 0.81 -11.49 -3.23
CA ILE A 324 2.07 -11.41 -2.45
C ILE A 324 2.84 -12.72 -2.51
N GLU A 325 2.17 -13.86 -2.36
CA GLU A 325 2.82 -15.17 -2.53
C GLU A 325 3.30 -15.37 -3.98
N ARG A 326 2.51 -14.98 -4.98
CA ARG A 326 2.91 -15.04 -6.39
C ARG A 326 4.15 -14.18 -6.67
N ALA A 327 4.31 -13.04 -6.00
CA ALA A 327 5.54 -12.26 -6.10
C ALA A 327 6.77 -13.03 -5.59
N LYS A 328 6.63 -13.81 -4.50
CA LYS A 328 7.69 -14.72 -4.00
C LYS A 328 8.05 -15.78 -5.04
N GLN A 329 7.04 -16.33 -5.71
CA GLN A 329 7.19 -17.43 -6.67
C GLN A 329 7.82 -16.98 -8.00
N LEU A 330 7.59 -15.74 -8.43
CA LEU A 330 8.10 -15.20 -9.69
C LEU A 330 9.51 -14.64 -9.59
N LEU A 331 9.82 -13.94 -8.49
CA LEU A 331 11.09 -13.22 -8.34
C LEU A 331 12.24 -14.17 -8.02
N LYS A 332 13.36 -13.97 -8.72
CA LYS A 332 14.63 -14.62 -8.38
C LYS A 332 15.22 -14.03 -7.11
N LYS A 333 16.16 -14.74 -6.47
CA LYS A 333 16.96 -14.20 -5.37
C LYS A 333 17.63 -12.88 -5.76
N GLY A 334 17.46 -11.85 -4.93
CA GLY A 334 17.95 -10.50 -5.17
C GLY A 334 17.11 -9.68 -6.15
N GLY A 335 16.01 -10.24 -6.69
CA GLY A 335 15.05 -9.49 -7.50
C GLY A 335 14.27 -8.47 -6.65
N TYR A 336 13.70 -7.47 -7.30
CA TYR A 336 13.02 -6.36 -6.65
C TYR A 336 11.53 -6.35 -6.97
N ALA A 337 10.70 -5.93 -6.01
CA ALA A 337 9.27 -5.74 -6.23
C ALA A 337 8.84 -4.32 -5.87
N GLY A 338 8.00 -3.71 -6.68
CA GLY A 338 7.25 -2.50 -6.37
C GLY A 338 5.76 -2.79 -6.46
N ILE A 339 5.13 -3.09 -5.33
CA ILE A 339 3.73 -3.54 -5.29
C ILE A 339 2.86 -2.60 -4.46
N ILE A 340 1.65 -2.33 -4.96
CA ILE A 340 0.63 -1.59 -4.23
C ILE A 340 -0.32 -2.58 -3.55
N VAL A 341 -0.58 -2.42 -2.26
CA VAL A 341 -1.42 -3.32 -1.48
C VAL A 341 -2.26 -2.55 -0.45
N PRO A 342 -3.39 -3.09 0.03
CA PRO A 342 -4.16 -2.46 1.10
C PRO A 342 -3.38 -2.45 2.43
N ALA A 343 -3.54 -1.38 3.21
CA ALA A 343 -2.88 -1.25 4.51
C ALA A 343 -3.32 -2.31 5.54
N SER A 344 -4.45 -2.99 5.31
CA SER A 344 -4.94 -4.12 6.13
C SER A 344 -3.99 -5.31 6.18
N ILE A 345 -3.11 -5.50 5.19
CA ILE A 345 -2.09 -6.56 5.25
C ILE A 345 -1.15 -6.35 6.44
N PHE A 346 -0.89 -5.09 6.81
CA PHE A 346 -0.04 -4.73 7.94
C PHE A 346 -0.83 -4.50 9.24
N ILE A 347 -2.09 -4.07 9.15
CA ILE A 347 -2.92 -3.66 10.28
C ILE A 347 -4.09 -4.64 10.46
N ASN A 348 -4.22 -5.25 11.63
CA ASN A 348 -5.25 -6.24 11.92
C ASN A 348 -6.65 -5.61 11.94
N THR A 349 -7.53 -6.01 11.03
CA THR A 349 -8.92 -5.52 10.97
C THR A 349 -9.94 -6.64 10.98
N THR A 350 -9.74 -7.74 10.23
CA THR A 350 -10.61 -8.93 10.22
C THR A 350 -9.89 -10.07 9.49
N ASN A 351 -10.04 -11.32 9.93
CA ASN A 351 -9.35 -12.53 9.41
C ASN A 351 -7.85 -12.68 9.81
N SER A 352 -7.61 -12.78 11.12
CA SER A 352 -6.28 -12.64 11.73
C SER A 352 -5.23 -13.67 11.28
N ILE A 353 -5.63 -14.89 10.87
CA ILE A 353 -4.68 -15.96 10.56
C ILE A 353 -4.07 -15.82 9.16
N LEU A 354 -4.89 -15.51 8.15
CA LEU A 354 -4.42 -15.34 6.78
C LEU A 354 -3.43 -14.18 6.71
N TYR A 355 -3.81 -13.01 7.20
CA TYR A 355 -2.91 -11.86 7.21
C TYR A 355 -1.65 -12.10 8.07
N TYR A 356 -1.75 -12.86 9.16
CA TYR A 356 -0.57 -13.27 9.94
C TYR A 356 0.40 -14.13 9.11
N GLU A 357 -0.10 -15.13 8.40
CA GLU A 357 0.72 -16.00 7.55
C GLU A 357 1.26 -15.27 6.31
N THR A 358 0.53 -14.32 5.75
CA THR A 358 1.02 -13.41 4.71
C THR A 358 2.20 -12.57 5.21
N ARG A 359 2.13 -12.02 6.43
CA ARG A 359 3.25 -11.27 7.03
C ARG A 359 4.45 -12.17 7.32
N LYS A 360 4.24 -13.42 7.73
CA LYS A 360 5.32 -14.41 7.86
C LYS A 360 6.00 -14.67 6.53
N LEU A 361 5.22 -14.84 5.45
CA LEU A 361 5.75 -15.01 4.10
C LEU A 361 6.57 -13.80 3.67
N LEU A 362 6.04 -12.59 3.83
CA LEU A 362 6.75 -11.34 3.53
C LEU A 362 8.10 -11.28 4.23
N LEU A 363 8.15 -11.50 5.56
CA LEU A 363 9.38 -11.38 6.32
C LEU A 363 10.40 -12.50 6.05
N LYS A 364 9.93 -13.73 5.75
CA LYS A 364 10.79 -14.85 5.40
C LYS A 364 11.48 -14.68 4.05
N TYR A 365 10.77 -14.12 3.07
CA TYR A 365 11.22 -14.13 1.68
C TYR A 365 11.59 -12.76 1.13
N PHE A 366 11.31 -11.66 1.86
CA PHE A 366 11.63 -10.31 1.42
C PHE A 366 12.29 -9.47 2.50
N LYS A 367 13.16 -8.56 2.07
CA LYS A 367 13.57 -7.38 2.83
C LYS A 367 12.64 -6.24 2.40
N ILE A 368 11.93 -5.63 3.35
CA ILE A 368 11.04 -4.50 3.08
C ILE A 368 11.88 -3.22 3.13
N LYS A 369 12.23 -2.69 1.95
CA LYS A 369 13.15 -1.55 1.80
C LYS A 369 12.44 -0.21 1.90
N CYS A 370 11.17 -0.15 1.51
CA CYS A 370 10.31 1.01 1.71
C CYS A 370 8.88 0.57 2.04
N ILE A 371 8.25 1.29 2.98
CA ILE A 371 6.82 1.26 3.24
C ILE A 371 6.32 2.69 3.06
N PHE A 372 5.58 2.94 1.99
CA PHE A 372 5.00 4.25 1.72
C PHE A 372 3.48 4.19 1.89
N ALA A 373 2.99 4.79 2.96
CA ALA A 373 1.57 4.88 3.27
C ALA A 373 0.89 6.00 2.49
N LEU A 374 -0.08 5.63 1.65
CA LEU A 374 -0.94 6.53 0.89
C LEU A 374 -2.29 6.68 1.59
N LYS A 375 -2.87 7.88 1.53
CA LYS A 375 -4.21 8.17 2.03
C LYS A 375 -5.22 8.20 0.88
N ASN A 376 -6.48 8.42 1.23
CA ASN A 376 -7.63 8.18 0.36
C ASN A 376 -7.64 9.01 -0.93
N ASN A 377 -6.82 10.07 -1.09
CA ASN A 377 -6.80 10.85 -2.33
C ASN A 377 -5.80 10.34 -3.38
N ALA A 378 -5.04 9.28 -3.08
CA ALA A 378 -4.06 8.73 -4.03
C ALA A 378 -4.70 7.97 -5.20
N PHE A 379 -5.95 7.51 -5.08
CA PHE A 379 -6.68 6.80 -6.14
C PHE A 379 -8.11 7.35 -6.28
N MET A 380 -8.66 7.40 -7.50
CA MET A 380 -9.98 7.99 -7.79
C MET A 380 -11.14 7.44 -6.97
N SER A 381 -11.07 6.14 -6.63
CA SER A 381 -12.21 5.36 -6.14
C SER A 381 -11.90 4.53 -4.89
N ALA A 382 -10.73 4.70 -4.26
CA ALA A 382 -10.33 3.88 -3.13
C ALA A 382 -10.78 4.49 -1.80
N ASP A 383 -11.76 3.85 -1.15
CA ASP A 383 -12.16 4.17 0.24
C ASP A 383 -11.18 3.59 1.29
N ILE A 384 -10.04 3.06 0.86
CA ILE A 384 -9.09 2.34 1.70
C ILE A 384 -7.69 2.97 1.67
N ASP A 385 -7.04 3.01 2.84
CA ASP A 385 -5.61 3.32 2.93
C ASP A 385 -4.81 2.23 2.20
N THR A 386 -3.83 2.64 1.39
CA THR A 386 -2.98 1.74 0.60
C THR A 386 -1.51 1.94 0.95
N LEU A 387 -0.69 0.95 0.64
CA LEU A 387 0.75 0.95 0.83
C LEU A 387 1.43 0.67 -0.50
N ILE A 388 2.45 1.47 -0.83
CA ILE A 388 3.46 1.07 -1.81
C ILE A 388 4.58 0.39 -1.04
N LEU A 389 4.82 -0.89 -1.36
CA LEU A 389 5.92 -1.67 -0.81
C LEU A 389 7.01 -1.81 -1.85
N ILE A 390 8.23 -1.41 -1.47
CA ILE A 390 9.43 -1.70 -2.26
C ILE A 390 10.21 -2.81 -1.54
N LEU A 391 10.36 -3.95 -2.23
CA LEU A 391 10.83 -5.21 -1.66
C LEU A 391 12.09 -5.69 -2.40
N GLU A 392 12.99 -6.34 -1.68
CA GLU A 392 14.12 -7.11 -2.23
C GLU A 392 13.95 -8.58 -1.83
N LYS A 393 13.98 -9.49 -2.80
CA LYS A 393 13.78 -10.93 -2.61
C LYS A 393 15.00 -11.57 -1.93
N ARG A 394 14.76 -12.19 -0.77
CA ARG A 394 15.76 -12.99 -0.03
C ARG A 394 16.04 -14.32 -0.71
N ASP A 395 17.11 -14.95 -0.27
CA ASP A 395 17.35 -16.37 -0.50
C ASP A 395 16.27 -17.20 0.23
N ASP A 396 15.67 -18.18 -0.44
CA ASP A 396 14.59 -19.00 0.12
C ASP A 396 15.04 -19.82 1.34
N CYS A 397 16.34 -20.11 1.46
CA CYS A 397 16.90 -20.87 2.59
C CYS A 397 17.36 -19.99 3.77
N GLU A 398 17.28 -18.67 3.67
CA GLU A 398 17.82 -17.75 4.71
C GLU A 398 17.13 -17.95 6.06
N TRP A 399 15.80 -17.94 6.09
CA TRP A 399 15.03 -18.15 7.32
C TRP A 399 15.19 -19.58 7.88
N GLU A 400 15.44 -20.57 7.03
CA GLU A 400 15.69 -21.96 7.44
C GLU A 400 17.02 -22.07 8.18
N LYS A 401 18.07 -21.42 7.65
CA LYS A 401 19.38 -21.33 8.31
C LYS A 401 19.26 -20.65 9.68
N ILE A 402 18.56 -19.51 9.77
CA ILE A 402 18.28 -18.84 11.06
C ILE A 402 17.55 -19.77 12.01
N SER A 403 16.57 -20.53 11.51
CA SER A 403 15.82 -21.50 12.32
C SER A 403 16.71 -22.61 12.87
N LEU A 404 17.74 -23.05 12.14
CA LEU A 404 18.73 -24.01 12.64
C LEU A 404 19.59 -23.43 13.76
N TYR A 405 20.06 -22.18 13.63
CA TYR A 405 20.79 -21.49 14.71
C TYR A 405 19.92 -21.32 15.95
N LEU A 406 18.65 -20.92 15.79
CA LEU A 406 17.72 -20.81 16.91
C LEU A 406 17.49 -22.18 17.58
N LYS A 407 17.30 -23.25 16.82
CA LYS A 407 17.19 -24.61 17.38
C LYS A 407 18.43 -25.01 18.19
N GLN A 408 19.62 -24.58 17.78
CA GLN A 408 20.84 -24.81 18.55
C GLN A 408 20.86 -23.97 19.83
N PHE A 409 20.53 -22.68 19.74
CA PHE A 409 20.39 -21.79 20.89
C PHE A 409 19.41 -22.33 21.94
N PHE A 410 18.26 -22.89 21.55
CA PHE A 410 17.32 -23.48 22.50
C PHE A 410 17.81 -24.78 23.16
N LYS A 411 18.93 -25.35 22.70
CA LYS A 411 19.59 -26.53 23.34
C LYS A 411 20.65 -26.13 24.35
N ASP A 412 21.49 -25.15 24.02
CA ASP A 412 22.68 -24.81 24.80
C ASP A 412 22.66 -23.38 25.39
N PHE A 413 21.66 -22.57 25.04
CA PHE A 413 21.51 -21.16 25.42
C PHE A 413 22.73 -20.30 25.09
N SER A 414 23.52 -20.72 24.09
CA SER A 414 24.68 -19.98 23.62
C SER A 414 24.25 -18.92 22.61
N ASP A 415 24.55 -17.66 22.91
CA ASP A 415 24.37 -16.57 21.96
C ASP A 415 25.28 -16.76 20.74
N PHE A 416 24.86 -16.23 19.60
CA PHE A 416 25.55 -16.42 18.33
C PHE A 416 25.59 -15.14 17.50
N SER A 417 26.49 -15.14 16.52
CA SER A 417 26.62 -14.06 15.54
C SER A 417 25.98 -14.48 14.22
N ILE A 418 25.29 -13.56 13.55
CA ILE A 418 24.69 -13.80 12.24
C ILE A 418 24.81 -12.56 11.36
N ASN A 419 25.21 -12.75 10.11
CA ASN A 419 25.42 -11.70 9.09
C ASN A 419 26.20 -10.47 9.61
N GLY A 420 27.26 -10.71 10.40
CA GLY A 420 28.11 -9.66 10.97
C GLY A 420 27.55 -8.98 12.23
N ILE A 421 26.38 -9.39 12.74
CA ILE A 421 25.84 -8.93 14.01
C ILE A 421 26.24 -9.89 15.12
N GLU A 422 27.06 -9.41 16.05
CA GLU A 422 27.45 -10.17 17.23
C GLU A 422 26.35 -10.20 18.29
N LYS A 423 26.25 -11.35 18.98
CA LYS A 423 25.36 -11.56 20.13
C LYS A 423 23.91 -11.17 19.85
N ILE A 424 23.33 -11.76 18.81
CA ILE A 424 21.99 -11.37 18.31
C ILE A 424 20.88 -11.63 19.35
N ILE A 425 21.02 -12.66 20.18
CA ILE A 425 20.04 -12.96 21.24
C ILE A 425 20.14 -11.90 22.33
N SER A 426 21.34 -11.49 22.73
CA SER A 426 21.50 -10.39 23.70
C SER A 426 20.87 -9.11 23.20
N LYS A 427 21.03 -8.77 21.91
CA LYS A 427 20.38 -7.60 21.29
C LYS A 427 18.85 -7.71 21.30
N TYR A 428 18.32 -8.91 21.07
CA TYR A 428 16.88 -9.17 21.21
C TYR A 428 16.41 -8.93 22.65
N VAL A 429 17.12 -9.48 23.65
CA VAL A 429 16.78 -9.31 25.06
C VAL A 429 16.81 -7.84 25.46
N GLU A 430 17.88 -7.11 25.11
CA GLU A 430 17.99 -5.66 25.37
C GLU A 430 16.84 -4.86 24.77
N TYR A 431 16.37 -5.25 23.58
CA TYR A 431 15.31 -4.55 22.86
C TYR A 431 13.90 -4.89 23.39
N VAL A 432 13.61 -6.18 23.54
CA VAL A 432 12.27 -6.69 23.86
C VAL A 432 12.02 -6.73 25.37
N TYR A 433 13.03 -7.12 26.15
CA TYR A 433 12.97 -7.27 27.61
C TYR A 433 14.05 -6.40 28.27
N PRO A 434 14.00 -5.06 28.14
CA PRO A 434 15.05 -4.17 28.64
C PRO A 434 15.27 -4.26 30.17
N GLU A 435 14.31 -4.79 30.91
CA GLU A 435 14.38 -5.08 32.34
C GLU A 435 15.09 -6.39 32.69
N PHE A 436 15.35 -7.26 31.70
CA PHE A 436 16.01 -8.55 31.90
C PHE A 436 17.50 -8.47 31.61
N LYS A 437 18.30 -9.08 32.50
CA LYS A 437 19.62 -9.59 32.13
C LYS A 437 19.46 -10.85 31.28
N TYR A 438 20.46 -11.16 30.45
CA TYR A 438 20.47 -12.38 29.63
C TYR A 438 20.15 -13.65 30.43
N SER A 439 20.73 -13.82 31.62
CA SER A 439 20.45 -14.97 32.49
C SER A 439 18.98 -15.05 32.93
N GLN A 440 18.33 -13.93 33.18
CA GLN A 440 16.90 -13.88 33.55
C GLN A 440 16.01 -14.25 32.37
N TYR A 441 16.40 -13.85 31.15
CA TYR A 441 15.73 -14.29 29.93
C TYR A 441 15.82 -15.80 29.74
N ILE A 442 16.99 -16.41 29.99
CA ILE A 442 17.14 -17.87 29.93
C ILE A 442 16.22 -18.58 30.93
N GLU A 443 16.05 -18.05 32.14
CA GLU A 443 15.08 -18.60 33.10
C GLU A 443 13.63 -18.43 32.61
N TYR A 444 13.29 -17.27 32.03
CA TYR A 444 11.98 -17.04 31.40
C TYR A 444 11.67 -18.06 30.29
N LEU A 445 12.65 -18.38 29.42
CA LEU A 445 12.53 -19.38 28.35
C LEU A 445 12.14 -20.78 28.84
N LYS A 446 12.40 -21.11 30.11
CA LYS A 446 11.99 -22.40 30.69
C LYS A 446 10.50 -22.45 31.01
N THR A 447 9.86 -21.29 31.18
CA THR A 447 8.47 -21.16 31.64
C THR A 447 7.50 -20.66 30.58
N CYS A 448 8.00 -20.00 29.53
CA CYS A 448 7.17 -19.41 28.49
C CYS A 448 6.77 -20.42 27.38
N ASP A 449 5.89 -19.99 26.48
CA ASP A 449 5.60 -20.70 25.23
C ASP A 449 6.80 -20.58 24.27
N LYS A 450 7.60 -21.65 24.21
CA LYS A 450 8.82 -21.71 23.39
C LYS A 450 8.56 -21.52 21.90
N ASN A 451 7.41 -21.97 21.38
CA ASN A 451 7.13 -21.85 19.94
C ASN A 451 6.89 -20.38 19.57
N LYS A 452 6.11 -19.69 20.40
CA LYS A 452 5.83 -18.27 20.23
C LYS A 452 7.08 -17.41 20.37
N GLU A 453 7.95 -17.75 21.32
CA GLU A 453 9.21 -17.04 21.52
C GLU A 453 10.22 -17.32 20.39
N LEU A 454 10.26 -18.55 19.88
CA LEU A 454 11.06 -18.90 18.69
C LEU A 454 10.61 -18.10 17.47
N ASP A 455 9.30 -17.94 17.25
CA ASP A 455 8.77 -17.08 16.18
C ASP A 455 9.20 -15.62 16.38
N LYS A 456 9.08 -15.07 17.60
CA LYS A 456 9.54 -13.70 17.90
C LYS A 456 11.02 -13.52 17.57
N LEU A 457 11.87 -14.45 17.99
CA LEU A 457 13.31 -14.43 17.72
C LEU A 457 13.60 -14.52 16.21
N LEU A 458 12.97 -15.45 15.49
CA LEU A 458 13.15 -15.62 14.04
C LEU A 458 12.84 -14.32 13.29
N PHE A 459 11.67 -13.74 13.55
CA PHE A 459 11.24 -12.53 12.86
C PHE A 459 11.95 -11.28 13.34
N PHE A 460 12.43 -11.24 14.58
CA PHE A 460 13.34 -10.19 15.03
C PHE A 460 14.64 -10.25 14.23
N ILE A 461 15.29 -11.40 14.14
CA ILE A 461 16.55 -11.55 13.39
C ILE A 461 16.37 -11.14 11.92
N LEU A 462 15.34 -11.66 11.25
CA LEU A 462 15.05 -11.32 9.85
C LEU A 462 14.80 -9.83 9.64
N SER A 463 14.15 -9.15 10.59
CA SER A 463 13.80 -7.72 10.48
C SER A 463 14.86 -6.77 11.06
N TYR A 464 15.81 -7.27 11.85
CA TYR A 464 16.80 -6.44 12.54
C TYR A 464 17.88 -5.90 11.60
N GLU A 465 18.29 -6.70 10.61
CA GLU A 465 19.27 -6.28 9.59
C GLU A 465 18.69 -5.35 8.52
N THR A 466 17.38 -5.39 8.34
CA THR A 466 16.72 -4.63 7.28
C THR A 466 16.41 -3.24 7.77
N TYR A 467 17.03 -2.23 7.15
CA TYR A 467 16.61 -0.86 7.28
C TYR A 467 15.55 -0.52 6.24
N THR A 468 14.51 0.21 6.67
CA THR A 468 13.32 0.52 5.91
C THR A 468 13.11 2.03 5.90
N ILE A 469 12.88 2.58 4.70
CA ILE A 469 12.33 3.93 4.55
C ILE A 469 10.83 3.88 4.84
N LEU A 470 10.38 4.72 5.75
CA LEU A 470 8.97 4.98 5.96
C LEU A 470 8.59 6.26 5.26
N ALA A 471 7.59 6.21 4.40
CA ALA A 471 7.03 7.40 3.77
C ALA A 471 5.53 7.52 4.07
N ASN A 472 5.01 8.75 4.06
CA ASN A 472 3.57 9.01 4.13
C ASN A 472 3.18 10.15 3.18
N SER A 473 2.02 10.03 2.52
CA SER A 473 1.59 11.06 1.57
C SER A 473 1.15 12.35 2.26
N GLY A 474 0.84 12.30 3.55
CA GLY A 474 0.20 13.41 4.26
C GLY A 474 -1.32 13.27 4.21
N GLU A 475 -2.04 14.36 4.48
CA GLU A 475 -3.51 14.36 4.46
C GLU A 475 -4.02 15.59 3.69
N LYS A 476 -5.13 15.43 2.95
CA LYS A 476 -5.83 16.51 2.24
C LYS A 476 -4.90 17.24 1.26
N ASN A 477 -4.71 18.55 1.41
CA ASN A 477 -3.93 19.35 0.46
C ASN A 477 -2.44 18.97 0.47
N ALA A 478 -1.88 18.66 1.64
CA ALA A 478 -0.49 18.22 1.74
C ALA A 478 -0.25 16.92 0.95
N GLU A 479 -1.25 16.03 0.88
CA GLU A 479 -1.18 14.84 0.05
C GLU A 479 -1.14 15.16 -1.44
N LYS A 480 -2.02 16.06 -1.91
CA LYS A 480 -2.04 16.47 -3.32
C LYS A 480 -0.73 17.13 -3.75
N GLU A 481 -0.20 18.02 -2.93
CA GLU A 481 1.08 18.71 -3.17
C GLU A 481 2.25 17.71 -3.18
N PHE A 482 2.31 16.81 -2.19
CA PHE A 482 3.36 15.79 -2.11
C PHE A 482 3.35 14.84 -3.31
N LEU A 483 2.17 14.37 -3.71
CA LEU A 483 1.99 13.48 -4.86
C LEU A 483 2.18 14.21 -6.20
N GLY A 484 1.85 15.50 -6.26
CA GLY A 484 1.91 16.33 -7.46
C GLY A 484 0.72 16.14 -8.40
N TYR A 485 -0.43 15.72 -7.89
CA TYR A 485 -1.68 15.63 -8.66
C TYR A 485 -2.92 15.62 -7.78
N GLU A 486 -4.08 15.87 -8.40
CA GLU A 486 -5.38 15.68 -7.78
C GLU A 486 -6.42 15.09 -8.76
N PHE A 487 -7.45 14.46 -8.22
CA PHE A 487 -8.61 14.04 -9.01
C PHE A 487 -9.70 15.10 -8.96
N SER A 488 -10.23 15.45 -10.12
CA SER A 488 -11.34 16.37 -10.28
C SER A 488 -12.55 15.68 -10.88
N VAL A 489 -13.72 15.95 -10.30
CA VAL A 489 -15.04 15.55 -10.82
C VAL A 489 -15.79 16.74 -11.42
N ARG A 490 -15.11 17.89 -11.58
CA ARG A 490 -15.72 19.11 -12.10
C ARG A 490 -15.91 18.98 -13.60
N ARG A 491 -17.13 19.24 -14.08
CA ARG A 491 -17.48 19.18 -15.50
C ARG A 491 -16.54 20.00 -16.38
N GLY A 492 -15.91 19.37 -17.37
CA GLY A 492 -14.91 19.95 -18.26
C GLY A 492 -13.46 19.85 -17.78
N TYR A 493 -13.25 19.40 -16.53
CA TYR A 493 -11.97 19.14 -15.89
C TYR A 493 -12.01 17.77 -15.18
N GLU A 494 -12.79 16.82 -15.69
CA GLU A 494 -12.86 15.48 -15.10
C GLU A 494 -11.53 14.73 -15.31
N GLY A 495 -11.07 14.01 -14.29
CA GLY A 495 -9.88 13.16 -14.36
C GLY A 495 -8.73 13.61 -13.45
N ILE A 496 -7.51 13.21 -13.81
CA ILE A 496 -6.28 13.56 -13.09
C ILE A 496 -5.78 14.93 -13.56
N ASN A 497 -5.61 15.86 -12.62
CA ASN A 497 -4.92 17.13 -12.84
C ASN A 497 -3.52 17.02 -12.25
N LEU A 498 -2.50 17.13 -13.10
CA LEU A 498 -1.10 17.10 -12.69
C LEU A 498 -0.66 18.49 -12.22
N TYR A 499 0.16 18.54 -11.17
CA TYR A 499 0.87 19.73 -10.74
C TYR A 499 2.24 19.79 -11.41
N GLU A 500 2.84 20.98 -11.46
CA GLU A 500 4.18 21.17 -12.04
C GLU A 500 5.27 20.50 -11.22
N GLU A 501 5.08 20.43 -9.89
CA GLU A 501 6.04 19.85 -8.96
C GLU A 501 5.42 18.71 -8.14
N SER A 502 6.26 17.72 -7.82
CA SER A 502 5.96 16.57 -6.96
C SER A 502 7.18 16.25 -6.11
N ASP A 503 7.01 15.81 -4.87
CA ASP A 503 8.13 15.42 -3.99
C ASP A 503 8.52 13.94 -4.11
N LEU A 504 7.84 13.21 -5.00
CA LEU A 504 8.09 11.80 -5.24
C LEU A 504 9.40 11.56 -5.99
N PHE A 505 9.62 12.27 -7.10
CA PHE A 505 10.77 12.12 -7.99
C PHE A 505 11.00 13.36 -8.85
N ASP A 506 12.13 13.39 -9.54
CA ASP A 506 12.49 14.42 -10.53
C ASP A 506 12.77 13.73 -11.87
N ASN A 507 12.11 14.19 -12.93
CA ASN A 507 12.22 13.60 -14.26
C ASN A 507 13.58 13.83 -14.91
N ASN A 508 14.23 14.95 -14.60
CA ASN A 508 15.51 15.34 -15.20
C ASN A 508 16.70 14.89 -14.35
N LYS A 509 16.47 14.63 -13.05
CA LYS A 509 17.54 14.32 -12.11
C LYS A 509 17.12 13.26 -11.08
N LEU A 510 17.36 11.99 -11.42
CA LEU A 510 17.04 10.85 -10.55
C LEU A 510 17.70 10.94 -9.16
N ASN A 511 18.87 11.57 -9.07
CA ASN A 511 19.65 11.71 -7.83
C ASN A 511 19.36 13.01 -7.04
N ASN A 512 18.17 13.58 -7.18
CA ASN A 512 17.77 14.80 -6.47
C ASN A 512 17.48 14.50 -4.98
N PRO A 513 18.26 15.05 -4.01
CA PRO A 513 18.08 14.77 -2.59
C PRO A 513 16.80 15.37 -1.99
N ASN A 514 16.10 16.24 -2.71
CA ASN A 514 14.82 16.77 -2.24
C ASN A 514 13.64 15.81 -2.53
N LYS A 515 13.87 14.70 -3.23
CA LYS A 515 12.83 13.78 -3.69
C LYS A 515 12.91 12.42 -3.01
N LEU A 516 11.76 11.78 -2.82
CA LEU A 516 11.66 10.53 -2.06
C LEU A 516 12.37 9.35 -2.75
N ASN A 517 12.28 9.24 -4.08
CA ASN A 517 12.88 8.15 -4.87
C ASN A 517 14.40 8.03 -4.63
N PHE A 518 15.10 9.15 -4.43
CA PHE A 518 16.54 9.19 -4.16
C PHE A 518 16.93 8.37 -2.92
N TYR A 519 16.18 8.54 -1.83
CA TYR A 519 16.47 7.82 -0.57
C TYR A 519 16.09 6.34 -0.66
N ILE A 520 15.02 6.01 -1.39
CA ILE A 520 14.63 4.62 -1.62
C ILE A 520 15.71 3.89 -2.43
N LEU A 521 16.18 4.50 -3.52
CA LEU A 521 17.23 3.94 -4.36
C LEU A 521 18.52 3.72 -3.56
N LYS A 522 18.98 4.72 -2.79
CA LYS A 522 20.14 4.56 -1.89
C LYS A 522 19.96 3.41 -0.88
N ASN A 523 18.78 3.28 -0.29
CA ASN A 523 18.52 2.18 0.65
C ASN A 523 18.51 0.80 -0.03
N LEU A 524 18.06 0.71 -1.29
CA LEU A 524 18.13 -0.51 -2.09
C LEU A 524 19.57 -0.90 -2.43
N LEU A 525 20.42 0.10 -2.68
CA LEU A 525 21.86 -0.07 -2.89
C LEU A 525 22.64 -0.31 -1.58
N ASN A 526 21.95 -0.41 -0.44
CA ASN A 526 22.52 -0.60 0.90
C ASN A 526 23.47 0.53 1.34
N GLU A 527 23.28 1.74 0.82
CA GLU A 527 24.01 2.92 1.28
C GLU A 527 23.52 3.39 2.65
N ASN A 528 24.43 3.88 3.49
CA ASN A 528 24.07 4.46 4.77
C ASN A 528 23.58 5.91 4.60
N ILE A 529 22.29 6.13 4.87
CA ILE A 529 21.60 7.42 4.71
C ILE A 529 21.18 8.07 6.03
N VAL A 530 21.65 7.55 7.18
CA VAL A 530 21.24 8.02 8.52
C VAL A 530 21.50 9.52 8.70
N GLU A 531 22.67 10.00 8.29
CA GLU A 531 23.02 11.42 8.45
C GLU A 531 22.14 12.34 7.60
N GLN A 532 21.80 11.90 6.37
CA GLN A 532 20.95 12.66 5.47
C GLN A 532 19.52 12.74 6.02
N ILE A 533 18.97 11.63 6.54
CA ILE A 533 17.64 11.63 7.18
C ILE A 533 17.65 12.52 8.44
N ASN A 534 18.71 12.47 9.24
CA ASN A 534 18.84 13.34 10.42
C ASN A 534 18.90 14.82 10.04
N TYR A 535 19.52 15.18 8.91
CA TYR A 535 19.50 16.53 8.38
C TYR A 535 18.08 16.95 7.99
N ILE A 536 17.36 16.13 7.22
CA ILE A 536 15.95 16.38 6.86
C ILE A 536 15.12 16.63 8.12
N LYS A 537 15.28 15.81 9.16
CA LYS A 537 14.53 15.95 10.42
C LYS A 537 14.89 17.17 11.27
N LYS A 538 15.97 17.88 10.95
CA LYS A 538 16.34 19.16 11.58
C LYS A 538 15.87 20.36 10.75
N GLU A 539 15.77 20.20 9.44
CA GLU A 539 15.42 21.27 8.49
C GLU A 539 13.92 21.28 8.19
N GLN A 540 13.16 22.12 8.91
CA GLN A 540 11.68 22.19 8.75
C GLN A 540 11.23 22.64 7.36
N THR A 541 12.10 23.32 6.61
CA THR A 541 11.81 23.78 5.24
C THR A 541 12.01 22.70 4.19
N HIS A 542 12.63 21.57 4.56
CA HIS A 542 12.87 20.48 3.62
C HIS A 542 11.54 19.83 3.20
N PRO A 543 11.30 19.58 1.88
CA PRO A 543 10.02 19.05 1.41
C PRO A 543 9.61 17.73 2.09
N LEU A 544 10.59 16.85 2.31
CA LEU A 544 10.37 15.56 2.96
C LEU A 544 10.27 15.60 4.51
N TYR A 545 10.37 16.76 5.18
CA TYR A 545 10.44 16.88 6.64
C TYR A 545 9.36 16.05 7.37
N ASN A 546 8.11 16.20 6.94
CA ASN A 546 6.95 15.48 7.50
C ASN A 546 6.68 14.13 6.82
N HIS A 547 7.36 13.83 5.72
CA HIS A 547 7.00 12.74 4.82
C HIS A 547 7.89 11.51 4.93
N ILE A 548 9.15 11.64 5.37
CA ILE A 548 10.12 10.53 5.39
C ILE A 548 10.58 10.17 6.81
N ASP A 549 10.83 8.90 7.12
CA ASP A 549 11.55 8.42 8.31
C ASP A 549 12.43 7.21 7.93
N TYR A 550 13.38 6.85 8.79
CA TYR A 550 14.31 5.76 8.54
C TYR A 550 14.60 4.99 9.83
N CYS A 551 14.39 3.68 9.79
CA CYS A 551 14.53 2.81 10.96
C CYS A 551 14.74 1.36 10.55
N ARG A 552 15.08 0.49 11.50
CA ARG A 552 15.07 -0.95 11.26
C ARG A 552 13.63 -1.45 11.17
N LEU A 553 13.39 -2.44 10.32
CA LEU A 553 12.10 -3.10 10.21
C LEU A 553 11.67 -3.71 11.56
N SER A 554 12.61 -4.18 12.37
CA SER A 554 12.36 -4.65 13.74
C SER A 554 11.75 -3.57 14.66
N GLU A 555 11.98 -2.28 14.40
CA GLU A 555 11.38 -1.17 15.16
C GLU A 555 9.89 -0.93 14.80
N LEU A 556 9.41 -1.58 13.75
CA LEU A 556 8.03 -1.50 13.27
C LEU A 556 7.17 -2.65 13.74
N ILE A 557 7.79 -3.70 14.31
CA ILE A 557 7.11 -4.89 14.81
C ILE A 557 7.13 -4.87 16.33
N ASN A 558 5.95 -5.01 16.94
CA ASN A 558 5.86 -5.06 18.40
C ASN A 558 6.12 -6.48 18.93
N PHE A 559 7.39 -6.81 19.18
CA PHE A 559 7.79 -8.09 19.78
C PHE A 559 7.42 -8.24 21.26
N LYS A 560 7.07 -7.13 21.94
CA LYS A 560 6.71 -7.11 23.37
C LYS A 560 5.28 -7.54 23.63
N ASN A 561 4.42 -7.54 22.59
CA ASN A 561 3.03 -7.92 22.78
C ASN A 561 2.91 -9.39 23.19
N GLU A 562 2.04 -9.65 24.16
CA GLU A 562 1.65 -11.02 24.49
C GLU A 562 0.94 -11.63 23.29
N ASP A 563 -0.02 -10.95 22.65
CA ASP A 563 -0.68 -11.43 21.42
C ASP A 563 0.15 -11.11 20.16
N PHE A 564 1.30 -11.77 20.05
CA PHE A 564 2.22 -11.61 18.92
C PHE A 564 1.61 -12.13 17.61
N ASN A 565 1.34 -11.22 16.68
CA ASN A 565 0.74 -11.48 15.37
C ASN A 565 1.48 -10.78 14.22
N LEU A 566 2.74 -10.41 14.43
CA LEU A 566 3.63 -9.80 13.43
C LEU A 566 3.06 -8.55 12.74
N GLN A 567 2.16 -7.79 13.37
CA GLN A 567 1.74 -6.50 12.80
C GLN A 567 2.96 -5.61 12.54
N ILE A 568 2.96 -4.95 11.39
CA ILE A 568 4.02 -4.05 10.96
C ILE A 568 3.45 -2.63 10.96
N SER A 569 3.99 -1.76 11.81
CA SER A 569 3.59 -0.37 11.86
C SER A 569 4.03 0.38 10.60
N THR A 570 3.18 1.25 10.09
CA THR A 570 3.49 2.15 8.95
C THR A 570 4.15 3.46 9.39
N TYR A 571 4.36 3.63 10.70
CA TYR A 571 5.05 4.75 11.31
C TYR A 571 6.02 4.24 12.38
N LYS A 572 7.07 5.00 12.66
CA LYS A 572 8.03 4.63 13.70
C LYS A 572 7.33 4.56 15.06
N ILE A 573 7.41 3.41 15.73
CA ILE A 573 6.88 3.23 17.08
C ILE A 573 7.79 4.02 18.02
N GLN A 574 7.46 5.30 18.24
CA GLN A 574 8.20 6.11 19.20
C GLN A 574 7.76 5.72 20.61
N ASP A 575 8.61 5.00 21.35
CA ASP A 575 8.49 4.90 22.81
C ASP A 575 8.88 6.26 23.42
N LYS A 576 8.01 7.26 23.24
CA LYS A 576 8.16 8.55 23.92
C LYS A 576 8.02 8.32 25.42
N LYS A 577 9.08 8.61 26.16
CA LYS A 577 9.10 8.67 27.63
C LYS A 577 9.28 10.12 28.05
N TYR A 578 8.79 10.46 29.24
CA TYR A 578 9.06 11.78 29.81
C TYR A 578 10.55 11.96 30.03
N LYS A 579 11.07 13.14 29.69
CA LYS A 579 12.43 13.53 30.05
C LYS A 579 12.42 14.12 31.46
N SER A 580 13.04 13.44 32.42
CA SER A 580 13.15 13.95 33.79
C SER A 580 14.44 13.51 34.48
N LYS A 581 14.92 14.35 35.40
CA LYS A 581 15.96 14.01 36.39
C LYS A 581 15.44 13.13 37.54
N TYR A 582 14.12 13.02 37.68
CA TYR A 582 13.47 12.09 38.60
C TYR A 582 13.25 10.74 37.91
N GLN A 583 13.31 9.66 38.70
CA GLN A 583 12.97 8.33 38.20
C GLN A 583 11.52 8.30 37.71
N LEU A 584 11.30 7.70 36.55
CA LEU A 584 9.96 7.49 36.02
C LEU A 584 9.34 6.26 36.68
N GLU A 585 8.09 6.39 37.08
CA GLU A 585 7.32 5.31 37.71
C GLU A 585 5.97 5.13 37.01
N GLN A 586 5.44 3.89 37.01
CA GLN A 586 4.13 3.60 36.43
C GLN A 586 3.05 4.32 37.24
N ILE A 587 2.26 5.16 36.57
CA ILE A 587 1.15 5.90 37.18
C ILE A 587 0.18 4.96 37.91
N GLY A 588 -0.05 3.75 37.39
CA GLY A 588 -0.96 2.77 37.99
C GLY A 588 -0.68 2.44 39.46
N LYS A 589 0.59 2.56 39.91
CA LYS A 589 0.96 2.39 41.33
C LYS A 589 0.33 3.44 42.26
N TYR A 590 -0.05 4.59 41.71
CA TYR A 590 -0.51 5.76 42.46
C TYR A 590 -1.96 6.12 42.17
N LEU A 591 -2.72 5.25 41.51
CA LEU A 591 -4.14 5.47 41.25
C LEU A 591 -4.98 4.79 42.33
N GLU A 592 -5.88 5.55 42.96
CA GLU A 592 -6.98 4.98 43.75
C GLU A 592 -8.10 4.48 42.83
N LYS A 593 -8.27 5.13 41.68
CA LYS A 593 -9.40 4.91 40.78
C LYS A 593 -9.00 5.11 39.32
N LEU A 594 -9.30 4.11 38.49
CA LEU A 594 -9.29 4.18 37.03
C LEU A 594 -10.47 3.38 36.47
N GLU A 595 -11.54 4.07 36.07
CA GLU A 595 -12.76 3.43 35.59
C GLU A 595 -13.39 4.18 34.42
N SER A 596 -14.20 3.49 33.61
CA SER A 596 -14.98 4.09 32.52
C SER A 596 -16.46 3.89 32.77
N GLY A 597 -17.30 4.70 32.11
CA GLY A 597 -18.74 4.53 32.18
C GLY A 597 -19.19 3.22 31.52
N SER A 598 -20.36 2.73 31.94
CA SER A 598 -20.99 1.58 31.28
C SER A 598 -21.70 2.00 29.99
N ARG A 599 -21.70 1.11 28.99
CA ARG A 599 -22.43 1.32 27.73
C ARG A 599 -23.92 1.14 27.94
N ASN A 600 -24.72 2.17 27.64
CA ASN A 600 -26.18 2.06 27.71
C ASN A 600 -26.74 1.52 26.38
N SER A 601 -27.06 0.22 26.34
CA SER A 601 -27.57 -0.47 25.14
C SER A 601 -28.90 0.10 24.60
N LYS A 602 -29.65 0.89 25.39
CA LYS A 602 -30.91 1.53 24.96
C LYS A 602 -30.73 2.90 24.28
N MET A 603 -29.54 3.51 24.33
CA MET A 603 -29.30 4.85 23.79
C MET A 603 -29.30 4.94 22.25
N GLY A 604 -29.30 3.81 21.54
CA GLY A 604 -29.40 3.79 20.07
C GLY A 604 -30.73 4.29 19.51
N LYS A 605 -31.80 4.45 20.32
CA LYS A 605 -33.16 4.71 19.79
C LYS A 605 -33.89 5.98 20.27
N LYS A 606 -33.40 6.74 21.28
CA LYS A 606 -33.96 8.07 21.66
C LYS A 606 -32.99 8.86 22.54
N LYS A 607 -32.66 10.11 22.17
CA LYS A 607 -31.84 11.04 23.00
C LYS A 607 -32.72 11.67 24.08
N LEU A 608 -32.37 11.50 25.36
CA LEU A 608 -33.01 12.19 26.48
C LEU A 608 -32.65 13.68 26.46
N LYS A 609 -33.63 14.55 26.69
CA LYS A 609 -33.45 16.01 26.78
C LYS A 609 -33.19 16.52 28.21
N SER A 610 -33.41 15.67 29.22
CA SER A 610 -33.23 15.96 30.65
C SER A 610 -32.95 14.67 31.41
N GLY A 611 -32.32 14.76 32.58
CA GLY A 611 -31.97 13.61 33.42
C GLY A 611 -30.64 13.82 34.16
N ILE A 612 -29.95 12.73 34.47
CA ILE A 612 -28.59 12.79 35.05
C ILE A 612 -27.59 13.04 33.92
N PRO A 613 -26.75 14.09 34.00
CA PRO A 613 -25.73 14.39 33.00
C PRO A 613 -24.76 13.22 32.76
N SER A 614 -24.51 12.93 31.47
CA SER A 614 -23.57 11.90 31.02
C SER A 614 -22.52 12.47 30.07
N LEU A 615 -21.26 12.51 30.52
CA LEU A 615 -20.15 13.10 29.80
C LEU A 615 -19.47 12.05 28.91
N GLY A 616 -19.52 12.28 27.60
CA GLY A 616 -18.68 11.60 26.60
C GLY A 616 -17.51 12.45 26.10
N GLY A 617 -16.67 11.87 25.22
CA GLY A 617 -15.42 12.49 24.76
C GLY A 617 -15.54 13.92 24.20
N THR A 618 -16.67 14.27 23.58
CA THR A 618 -16.94 15.63 23.06
C THR A 618 -17.05 16.70 24.14
N HIS A 619 -17.26 16.31 25.41
CA HIS A 619 -17.36 17.24 26.54
C HIS A 619 -15.99 17.50 27.19
N ILE A 620 -14.92 16.85 26.72
CA ILE A 620 -13.56 17.09 27.22
C ILE A 620 -12.90 18.20 26.38
N GLY A 621 -12.73 19.35 27.00
CA GLY A 621 -12.22 20.57 26.36
C GLY A 621 -10.73 20.50 26.01
N LEU A 622 -10.32 21.33 25.05
CA LEU A 622 -8.91 21.42 24.63
C LEU A 622 -8.03 22.14 25.66
N LYS A 623 -8.63 22.98 26.51
CA LYS A 623 -7.95 23.76 27.55
C LYS A 623 -8.03 23.12 28.94
N GLY A 624 -8.35 21.83 29.04
CA GLY A 624 -8.43 21.15 30.34
C GLY A 624 -9.75 21.35 31.09
N ASN A 625 -10.74 21.96 30.43
CA ASN A 625 -12.05 22.25 31.00
C ASN A 625 -13.14 21.28 30.51
N ILE A 626 -14.29 21.30 31.17
CA ILE A 626 -15.48 20.57 30.73
C ILE A 626 -16.32 21.48 29.82
N ILE A 627 -16.76 20.94 28.68
CA ILE A 627 -17.67 21.62 27.75
C ILE A 627 -19.11 21.21 28.07
N TYR A 628 -19.95 22.21 28.34
CA TYR A 628 -21.37 22.01 28.67
C TYR A 628 -22.31 22.18 27.46
N ASP A 629 -21.79 22.43 26.26
CA ASP A 629 -22.61 22.46 25.05
C ASP A 629 -23.13 21.05 24.70
N LYS A 630 -24.40 20.97 24.26
CA LYS A 630 -25.06 19.73 23.82
C LYS A 630 -24.95 18.57 24.82
N MET A 631 -25.13 18.87 26.11
CA MET A 631 -25.13 17.86 27.18
C MET A 631 -26.05 16.69 26.88
N ARG A 632 -25.56 15.50 27.24
CA ARG A 632 -26.32 14.24 27.17
C ARG A 632 -26.79 13.83 28.55
N TYR A 633 -27.90 13.11 28.59
CA TYR A 633 -28.53 12.69 29.84
C TYR A 633 -28.85 11.20 29.84
N VAL A 634 -28.79 10.58 31.01
CA VAL A 634 -29.31 9.24 31.30
C VAL A 634 -30.42 9.34 32.34
N ASP A 635 -31.32 8.35 32.36
CA ASP A 635 -32.36 8.28 33.38
C ASP A 635 -31.79 7.86 34.75
N THR A 636 -32.48 8.26 35.82
CA THR A 636 -32.07 7.99 37.21
C THR A 636 -32.00 6.49 37.51
N ALA A 637 -32.85 5.67 36.89
CA ALA A 637 -32.85 4.23 37.11
C ALA A 637 -31.61 3.56 36.52
N TYR A 638 -31.10 4.05 35.39
CA TYR A 638 -29.81 3.65 34.82
C TYR A 638 -28.65 4.08 35.72
N TYR A 639 -28.63 5.36 36.13
CA TYR A 639 -27.58 5.89 37.02
C TYR A 639 -27.46 5.10 38.34
N ASN A 640 -28.59 4.76 38.97
CA ASN A 640 -28.62 3.99 40.22
C ASN A 640 -28.21 2.51 40.04
N LYS A 641 -28.24 1.98 38.80
CA LYS A 641 -27.79 0.61 38.50
C LYS A 641 -26.31 0.53 38.18
N CYS A 642 -25.70 1.64 37.77
CA CYS A 642 -24.27 1.70 37.51
C CYS A 642 -23.50 1.41 38.80
N LYS A 643 -22.28 0.88 38.65
CA LYS A 643 -21.34 0.68 39.78
C LYS A 643 -20.07 1.53 39.64
N GLN A 644 -19.92 2.21 38.51
CA GLN A 644 -18.73 2.93 38.10
C GLN A 644 -19.10 4.06 37.14
N GLY A 645 -18.15 4.97 36.94
CA GLY A 645 -18.26 6.11 36.04
C GLY A 645 -18.81 7.37 36.72
N TYR A 646 -18.95 7.39 38.04
CA TYR A 646 -19.41 8.56 38.79
C TYR A 646 -18.35 9.66 38.80
N ILE A 647 -18.78 10.90 38.56
CA ILE A 647 -17.93 12.09 38.54
C ILE A 647 -18.07 12.81 39.89
N HIS A 648 -16.94 13.14 40.49
CA HIS A 648 -16.83 13.96 41.68
C HIS A 648 -15.91 15.15 41.42
N LYS A 649 -15.99 16.16 42.28
CA LYS A 649 -15.02 17.26 42.27
C LYS A 649 -13.60 16.72 42.43
N HIS A 650 -12.67 17.36 41.74
CA HIS A 650 -11.25 17.03 41.64
C HIS A 650 -10.93 15.75 40.84
N ASP A 651 -11.92 15.03 40.32
CA ASP A 651 -11.65 13.93 39.40
C ASP A 651 -10.97 14.45 38.12
N ILE A 652 -10.10 13.62 37.52
CA ILE A 652 -9.54 13.85 36.19
C ILE A 652 -10.32 13.00 35.19
N LEU A 653 -10.72 13.61 34.08
CA LEU A 653 -11.43 12.96 32.99
C LEU A 653 -10.52 12.82 31.77
N ILE A 654 -10.39 11.62 31.20
CA ILE A 654 -9.61 11.38 29.96
C ILE A 654 -10.50 10.81 28.86
N CYS A 655 -10.46 11.42 27.67
CA CYS A 655 -11.14 10.89 26.48
C CYS A 655 -10.48 9.60 25.98
N LYS A 656 -11.25 8.52 25.92
CA LYS A 656 -10.79 7.15 25.63
C LYS A 656 -10.64 6.86 24.15
N ASP A 657 -11.58 7.28 23.32
CA ASP A 657 -11.68 6.89 21.91
C ASP A 657 -12.29 7.99 21.03
N GLY A 658 -11.98 7.94 19.73
CA GLY A 658 -12.45 8.88 18.71
C GLY A 658 -11.43 9.99 18.35
N ALA A 659 -11.88 11.02 17.63
CA ALA A 659 -11.01 12.10 17.16
C ALA A 659 -10.38 12.95 18.31
N GLN A 660 -10.88 12.78 19.53
CA GLN A 660 -10.49 13.55 20.71
C GLN A 660 -9.72 12.72 21.76
N THR A 661 -9.29 11.51 21.40
CA THR A 661 -8.56 10.59 22.30
C THR A 661 -7.35 11.25 22.95
N GLY A 662 -7.19 11.03 24.25
CA GLY A 662 -6.07 11.54 25.06
C GLY A 662 -6.27 12.94 25.63
N LYS A 663 -7.32 13.69 25.23
CA LYS A 663 -7.66 14.95 25.91
C LYS A 663 -8.00 14.67 27.38
N VAL A 664 -7.62 15.61 28.24
CA VAL A 664 -7.87 15.53 29.67
C VAL A 664 -8.61 16.77 30.16
N ALA A 665 -9.45 16.62 31.17
CA ALA A 665 -10.10 17.73 31.88
C ALA A 665 -10.06 17.51 33.39
N TYR A 666 -10.04 18.60 34.16
CA TYR A 666 -10.13 18.59 35.61
C TYR A 666 -11.53 19.00 36.06
N VAL A 667 -12.10 18.30 37.02
CA VAL A 667 -13.41 18.66 37.61
C VAL A 667 -13.18 19.69 38.71
N GLU A 668 -13.46 20.94 38.40
CA GLU A 668 -13.23 22.08 39.31
C GLU A 668 -14.23 22.15 40.47
N ASP A 669 -13.92 23.00 41.46
CA ASP A 669 -14.78 23.23 42.62
C ASP A 669 -16.14 23.85 42.28
N ASP A 670 -16.21 24.58 41.16
CA ASP A 670 -17.43 25.21 40.63
C ASP A 670 -18.26 24.27 39.74
N TYR A 671 -17.93 22.97 39.69
CA TYR A 671 -18.67 21.99 38.91
C TYR A 671 -20.16 21.98 39.31
N GLN A 672 -21.02 22.30 38.34
CA GLN A 672 -22.42 22.66 38.56
C GLN A 672 -23.36 21.46 38.84
N TYR A 673 -22.89 20.22 38.63
CA TYR A 673 -23.74 19.03 38.78
C TYR A 673 -23.38 18.25 40.03
N LEU A 674 -24.39 18.04 40.90
CA LEU A 674 -24.25 17.21 42.10
C LEU A 674 -24.15 15.72 41.76
N ASN A 675 -24.95 15.26 40.79
CA ASN A 675 -24.95 13.89 40.30
C ASN A 675 -24.67 13.90 38.80
N SER A 676 -23.58 13.26 38.38
CA SER A 676 -23.26 13.05 36.97
C SER A 676 -22.38 11.81 36.80
N MET A 677 -22.27 11.34 35.55
CA MET A 677 -21.43 10.20 35.21
C MET A 677 -20.74 10.37 33.85
N VAL A 678 -19.69 9.61 33.60
CA VAL A 678 -19.10 9.44 32.28
C VAL A 678 -19.79 8.31 31.50
N ASN A 679 -19.66 8.31 30.18
CA ASN A 679 -20.03 7.17 29.34
C ASN A 679 -18.83 6.24 29.05
N GLU A 680 -19.00 5.26 28.16
CA GLU A 680 -17.97 4.27 27.80
C GLU A 680 -16.73 4.84 27.09
N HIS A 681 -16.77 6.13 26.73
CA HIS A 681 -15.75 6.84 25.95
C HIS A 681 -14.87 7.76 26.80
N VAL A 682 -15.01 7.76 28.13
CA VAL A 682 -14.22 8.61 29.03
C VAL A 682 -13.81 7.80 30.27
N PHE A 683 -12.56 7.96 30.68
CA PHE A 683 -12.05 7.45 31.96
C PHE A 683 -12.16 8.52 33.05
N VAL A 684 -12.50 8.09 34.27
CA VAL A 684 -12.39 8.85 35.51
C VAL A 684 -11.14 8.36 36.25
N ILE A 685 -10.28 9.30 36.63
CA ILE A 685 -9.00 9.04 37.30
C ILE A 685 -8.94 9.79 38.62
N LYS A 686 -8.58 9.05 39.68
CA LYS A 686 -8.25 9.60 40.99
C LYS A 686 -6.94 9.01 41.48
N SER A 687 -6.03 9.88 41.89
CA SER A 687 -4.75 9.50 42.46
C SER A 687 -4.82 9.28 43.96
N ASN A 688 -3.88 8.51 44.47
CA ASN A 688 -3.58 8.45 45.89
C ASN A 688 -2.75 9.68 46.27
N GLU A 689 -3.40 10.64 46.92
CA GLU A 689 -2.80 11.93 47.28
C GLU A 689 -1.64 11.82 48.29
N SER A 690 -1.47 10.66 48.93
CA SER A 690 -0.29 10.38 49.77
C SER A 690 1.01 10.33 48.94
N TYR A 691 0.91 10.06 47.63
CA TYR A 691 2.05 9.91 46.74
C TYR A 691 2.06 10.95 45.63
N ILE A 692 0.92 11.14 44.96
CA ILE A 692 0.80 12.08 43.85
C ILE A 692 -0.45 12.94 44.02
N LYS A 693 -0.23 14.25 44.10
CA LYS A 693 -1.31 15.23 44.21
C LYS A 693 -2.15 15.22 42.95
N GLN A 694 -3.47 15.15 43.12
CA GLN A 694 -4.43 15.06 42.03
C GLN A 694 -4.22 16.15 40.96
N LYS A 695 -4.03 17.41 41.40
CA LYS A 695 -3.80 18.54 40.49
C LYS A 695 -2.45 18.50 39.76
N TYR A 696 -1.41 17.96 40.41
CA TYR A 696 -0.12 17.73 39.73
C TYR A 696 -0.28 16.67 38.64
N LEU A 697 -0.98 15.58 38.94
CA LEU A 697 -1.24 14.52 37.96
C LEU A 697 -2.02 15.06 36.75
N PHE A 698 -3.03 15.91 36.98
CA PHE A 698 -3.74 16.60 35.90
C PHE A 698 -2.78 17.38 35.00
N TYR A 699 -1.93 18.23 35.58
CA TYR A 699 -1.00 19.05 34.79
C TYR A 699 0.01 18.20 34.02
N ILE A 700 0.51 17.13 34.64
CA ILE A 700 1.42 16.21 33.97
C ILE A 700 0.76 15.54 32.76
N LEU A 701 -0.52 15.17 32.85
CA LEU A 701 -1.26 14.55 31.75
C LEU A 701 -1.70 15.56 30.68
N PHE A 702 -1.91 16.81 31.08
CA PHE A 702 -2.36 17.90 30.22
C PHE A 702 -1.24 18.49 29.36
N ALA A 703 -0.01 18.53 29.86
CA ALA A 703 1.14 19.16 29.21
C ALA A 703 1.50 18.53 27.84
N SER A 704 2.24 19.28 27.02
CA SER A 704 2.47 18.92 25.61
C SER A 704 3.24 17.60 25.43
N GLU A 705 4.16 17.25 26.34
CA GLU A 705 4.91 15.99 26.28
C GLU A 705 3.98 14.79 26.50
N ALA A 706 3.11 14.85 27.51
CA ALA A 706 2.14 13.81 27.83
C ALA A 706 1.10 13.60 26.73
N GLN A 707 0.56 14.71 26.20
CA GLN A 707 -0.39 14.67 25.09
C GLN A 707 0.25 14.05 23.84
N SER A 708 1.55 14.29 23.64
CA SER A 708 2.32 13.62 22.57
C SER A 708 2.47 12.12 22.83
N ILE A 709 2.75 11.71 24.07
CA ILE A 709 2.87 10.29 24.46
C ILE A 709 1.51 9.57 24.28
N LEU A 710 0.43 10.13 24.84
CA LEU A 710 -0.92 9.59 24.74
C LEU A 710 -1.38 9.47 23.28
N LYS A 711 -1.04 10.45 22.43
CA LYS A 711 -1.32 10.38 20.99
C LYS A 711 -0.63 9.18 20.34
N VAL A 712 0.63 8.92 20.67
CA VAL A 712 1.37 7.76 20.13
C VAL A 712 0.81 6.44 20.65
N ILE A 713 0.49 6.35 21.95
CA ILE A 713 -0.09 5.14 22.55
C ILE A 713 -1.48 4.85 21.94
N SER A 714 -2.29 5.90 21.72
CA SER A 714 -3.65 5.74 21.18
C SER A 714 -3.72 5.28 19.73
N LYS A 715 -2.66 5.48 18.93
CA LYS A 715 -2.61 5.15 17.50
C LYS A 715 -2.27 3.70 17.19
N ARG A 716 -1.97 2.87 18.22
CA ARG A 716 -1.46 1.50 18.06
C ARG A 716 -2.47 0.50 17.45
N ALA A 717 -3.73 0.88 17.25
CA ALA A 717 -4.74 0.09 16.55
C ALA A 717 -5.74 1.03 15.85
N GLY A 718 -5.92 0.91 14.52
CA GLY A 718 -6.99 1.55 13.74
C GLY A 718 -7.46 2.93 14.23
N GLN A 719 -8.73 3.02 14.65
CA GLN A 719 -9.31 4.22 15.25
C GLN A 719 -8.62 4.55 16.59
N PRO A 720 -8.15 5.80 16.80
CA PRO A 720 -7.42 6.16 18.02
C PRO A 720 -8.20 5.81 19.29
N SER A 721 -7.64 4.92 20.12
CA SER A 721 -8.27 4.46 21.36
C SER A 721 -7.24 4.16 22.45
N LEU A 722 -7.63 4.38 23.70
CA LEU A 722 -6.86 4.08 24.91
C LEU A 722 -7.59 2.98 25.69
N ASN A 723 -6.84 2.04 26.24
CA ASN A 723 -7.34 1.05 27.20
C ASN A 723 -6.77 1.30 28.60
N LYS A 724 -7.23 0.55 29.62
CA LYS A 724 -6.74 0.72 31.00
C LYS A 724 -5.22 0.49 31.10
N PRO A 725 -4.65 -0.61 30.55
CA PRO A 725 -3.20 -0.81 30.56
C PRO A 725 -2.40 0.33 29.94
N ASN A 726 -2.92 1.00 28.90
CA ASN A 726 -2.26 2.16 28.30
C ASN A 726 -2.08 3.30 29.31
N ILE A 727 -3.05 3.52 30.19
CA ILE A 727 -2.97 4.52 31.24
C ILE A 727 -2.13 3.99 32.39
N GLU A 728 -2.41 2.80 32.94
CA GLU A 728 -1.72 2.24 34.11
C GLU A 728 -0.20 2.13 33.93
N HIS A 729 0.24 1.74 32.73
CA HIS A 729 1.67 1.59 32.40
C HIS A 729 2.34 2.89 31.95
N LEU A 730 1.63 4.02 31.92
CA LEU A 730 2.22 5.30 31.59
C LEU A 730 3.27 5.67 32.66
N MET A 731 4.52 5.83 32.22
CA MET A 731 5.64 6.15 33.09
C MET A 731 5.72 7.66 33.30
N ILE A 732 5.51 8.15 34.52
CA ILE A 732 5.53 9.59 34.86
C ILE A 732 6.63 9.89 35.90
N PRO A 733 7.22 11.09 35.91
CA PRO A 733 8.09 11.51 37.00
C PRO A 733 7.26 11.86 38.24
N VAL A 734 7.76 11.48 39.42
CA VAL A 734 7.09 11.71 40.71
C VAL A 734 8.03 12.50 41.64
N PRO A 735 8.09 13.84 41.50
CA PRO A 735 8.98 14.66 42.31
C PRO A 735 8.44 14.86 43.73
N HIS A 736 9.31 15.25 44.66
CA HIS A 736 8.88 15.57 46.04
C HIS A 736 8.24 16.97 46.17
N ASN A 737 8.55 17.90 45.26
CA ASN A 737 8.13 19.31 45.34
C ASN A 737 6.81 19.63 44.57
N GLN A 738 5.88 18.66 44.48
CA GLN A 738 4.65 18.79 43.68
C GLN A 738 3.82 20.04 44.02
N THR A 739 3.70 20.41 45.29
CA THR A 739 2.95 21.61 45.72
C THR A 739 3.49 22.89 45.11
N GLN A 740 4.82 23.04 45.04
CA GLN A 740 5.45 24.23 44.46
C GLN A 740 5.18 24.32 42.96
N ILE A 741 5.26 23.17 42.28
CA ILE A 741 4.96 23.05 40.84
C ILE A 741 3.50 23.44 40.59
N ILE A 742 2.56 22.87 41.35
CA ILE A 742 1.13 23.19 41.23
C ILE A 742 0.91 24.69 41.41
N ASN A 743 1.49 25.31 42.44
CA ASN A 743 1.31 26.73 42.70
C ASN A 743 1.84 27.64 41.58
N GLU A 744 2.95 27.28 40.93
CA GLU A 744 3.48 28.04 39.80
C GLU A 744 2.62 27.85 38.54
N ILE A 745 2.16 26.62 38.28
CA ILE A 745 1.28 26.35 37.14
C ILE A 745 -0.08 27.02 37.34
N ASP A 746 -0.70 26.93 38.53
CA ASP A 746 -1.99 27.55 38.85
C ASP A 746 -1.97 29.06 38.58
N LYS A 747 -0.90 29.76 38.99
CA LYS A 747 -0.75 31.20 38.72
C LYS A 747 -0.86 31.53 37.24
N TYR A 748 -0.32 30.70 36.37
CA TYR A 748 -0.40 30.87 34.93
C TYR A 748 -1.72 30.33 34.36
N PHE A 749 -2.14 29.12 34.72
CA PHE A 749 -3.30 28.42 34.17
C PHE A 749 -4.61 29.19 34.34
N TYR A 750 -4.79 29.87 35.48
CA TYR A 750 -5.97 30.69 35.76
C TYR A 750 -5.79 32.19 35.46
N SER A 751 -4.65 32.58 34.89
CA SER A 751 -4.39 33.96 34.47
C SER A 751 -5.23 34.37 33.26
N ASN A 752 -5.39 35.68 33.03
CA ASN A 752 -6.01 36.18 31.79
C ASN A 752 -5.18 35.85 30.55
N GLU A 753 -3.86 35.67 30.69
CA GLU A 753 -2.98 35.26 29.60
C GLU A 753 -3.33 33.85 29.11
N ALA A 754 -3.47 32.88 30.01
CA ALA A 754 -3.86 31.51 29.64
C ALA A 754 -5.26 31.43 28.99
N LYS A 755 -6.17 32.35 29.34
CA LYS A 755 -7.51 32.43 28.73
C LYS A 755 -7.46 32.79 27.25
N ILE A 756 -6.51 33.63 26.83
CA ILE A 756 -6.34 34.03 25.42
C ILE A 756 -5.40 33.11 24.63
N ASP A 757 -4.49 32.40 25.30
CA ASP A 757 -3.58 31.46 24.63
C ASP A 757 -4.34 30.36 23.88
N GLU A 758 -3.88 30.01 22.67
CA GLU A 758 -4.40 28.85 21.96
C GLU A 758 -4.10 27.56 22.77
N PRO A 759 -4.94 26.51 22.67
CA PRO A 759 -4.77 25.31 23.48
C PRO A 759 -3.39 24.65 23.39
N GLN A 760 -2.73 24.74 22.24
CA GLN A 760 -1.39 24.16 22.04
C GLN A 760 -0.32 24.98 22.76
N ILE A 761 -0.39 26.31 22.67
CA ILE A 761 0.49 27.25 23.38
C ILE A 761 0.36 27.09 24.89
N LEU A 762 -0.88 26.96 25.39
CA LEU A 762 -1.17 26.73 26.81
C LEU A 762 -0.44 25.48 27.33
N LYS A 763 -0.53 24.36 26.59
CA LYS A 763 0.13 23.10 26.94
C LYS A 763 1.65 23.20 26.91
N GLU A 764 2.21 23.93 25.95
CA GLU A 764 3.65 24.17 25.84
C GLU A 764 4.20 25.05 26.95
N LYS A 765 3.49 26.11 27.35
CA LYS A 765 3.88 26.96 28.47
C LYS A 765 3.83 26.20 29.80
N ILE A 766 2.81 25.38 30.03
CA ILE A 766 2.76 24.49 31.21
C ILE A 766 3.91 23.50 31.19
N GLN A 767 4.23 22.91 30.02
CA GLN A 767 5.39 22.04 29.87
C GLN A 767 6.70 22.76 30.22
N LYS A 768 6.89 24.02 29.82
CA LYS A 768 8.08 24.81 30.20
C LYS A 768 8.19 25.00 31.71
N ILE A 769 7.08 25.25 32.40
CA ILE A 769 7.06 25.33 33.86
C ILE A 769 7.42 23.97 34.47
N LEU A 770 6.83 22.87 34.00
CA LEU A 770 7.18 21.52 34.44
C LEU A 770 8.66 21.22 34.21
N ASP A 771 9.20 21.55 33.04
CA ASP A 771 10.59 21.31 32.65
C ASP A 771 11.58 22.00 33.59
N LYS A 772 11.30 23.23 34.05
CA LYS A 772 12.11 23.95 35.05
C LYS A 772 12.32 23.13 36.34
N TYR A 773 11.35 22.31 36.71
CA TYR A 773 11.41 21.49 37.92
C TYR A 773 11.86 20.06 37.64
N LEU A 774 11.47 19.49 36.51
CA LEU A 774 11.64 18.08 36.17
C LEU A 774 12.92 17.78 35.41
N LYS A 775 13.52 18.75 34.73
CA LYS A 775 14.82 18.66 34.07
C LYS A 775 15.86 19.42 34.91
#